data_AF-A0A2G6J9L8-F1
#
_entry.id   AF-A0A2G6J9L8-F1
#
_cell.length_a   1.000
_cell.length_b   1.000
_cell.length_c   1.000
_cell.angle_alpha   90.00
_cell.angle_beta   90.00
_cell.angle_gamma   90.00
#
_symmetry.space_group_name_H-M   'P 1'
#
loop_
_entity.id
_entity.type
_entity.pdbx_description
1 polymer ?
#
loop_
_entity_poly.entity_id
_entity_poly.type
_entity_poly.pdbx_seq_one_letter_code
_entity_poly.pdbx_strand_id
1 'polypeptide(L)'
;MRSWKAASKPAVTLRTTVSAITPQAMLITEMRVTKDKVGVRRERTIRSATKTASFRRRSWLDGRSTSVDASSAGRVKSLASRPRAPYHPPVRVGKRPRRHPLGGRAMLASKRRTLSSWLPLAAAFALTVASGCGDDSPTEDLRDTTPLFDSASFPDTADTSTPQDTATAQDTTTDTAVTTTDTALPDLIPDIEPPVIVETSPAAGETNVAIPFTVTITFDEPIYRPTIAPQTIKLIDFNGDEVPGTPSLSQDGTVVTFTPTDSDQQYASPYTIRVVGNIITDLAGNKFVNTKEFTFTTANYPQQDGYRTVAAKYAPTIYSAVDGGAAPHAQVPTKYDSDSDWNFDNNRDWLTQTATSIIPAVYYNVTETRTHYFVQYQLFFPWVNHTTAERAHSNGTIGYLVTVDKARGDQAERPIALHTYHRELGSEENMAFVTTESAIIGGGLGTDDWSVEAEMAQADLFPSDRFEAYVTAKDHRACLWGYDQGGTFPVCPFPAAVDNGDTLIFAYQGGAPTPFVKGDGGWPKNMAEVADPAPDALGYALIPILTTSWPRRFRRGAGEMFDEFANFSYEPDEGRAVGDGLGLTSKLRDSVDANNSSAHGRPSWAWGWNPANSSAGQSGFARIVRGQIAIDPAWYVWERHHSSSTDNGLVEYVEETGVGFSTDYCFNGFANIDNRATDTLCQ
;
A
#
# COMPACT_ATOMS: atom_id res chain seq x y z
N MET A 1 14.96 28.84 70.83
CA MET A 1 16.06 28.49 71.77
C MET A 1 16.44 27.02 71.55
N ARG A 2 17.74 26.70 71.44
CA ARG A 2 18.39 25.35 71.53
C ARG A 2 17.93 24.23 70.57
N SER A 3 18.77 23.31 70.05
CA SER A 3 20.18 23.35 69.59
C SER A 3 20.64 21.97 69.09
N TRP A 4 21.33 21.91 67.93
CA TRP A 4 22.45 20.98 67.58
C TRP A 4 22.08 19.49 67.28
N LYS A 5 22.83 18.69 66.50
CA LYS A 5 24.13 18.86 65.78
C LYS A 5 24.24 17.96 64.52
N ALA A 6 25.38 17.97 63.80
CA ALA A 6 25.56 17.42 62.43
C ALA A 6 26.77 16.46 62.24
N ALA A 7 27.01 16.05 60.97
CA ALA A 7 28.12 15.26 60.37
C ALA A 7 27.93 13.72 60.33
N SER A 8 28.47 12.95 59.36
CA SER A 8 29.55 13.20 58.36
C SER A 8 29.42 12.38 57.05
N LYS A 9 30.05 12.84 55.95
CA LYS A 9 30.29 12.09 54.69
C LYS A 9 31.39 11.02 54.86
N PRO A 10 31.58 10.13 53.87
CA PRO A 10 32.87 10.12 53.16
C PRO A 10 32.73 10.31 51.63
N ALA A 11 33.84 10.63 50.96
CA ALA A 11 33.93 10.75 49.51
C ALA A 11 34.84 9.65 48.94
N VAL A 12 34.58 9.19 47.71
CA VAL A 12 35.50 8.36 46.93
C VAL A 12 35.62 8.92 45.52
N THR A 13 36.85 8.91 45.02
CA THR A 13 37.32 9.61 43.81
C THR A 13 36.91 8.88 42.53
N LEU A 14 36.29 9.59 41.57
CA LEU A 14 36.18 9.12 40.19
C LEU A 14 37.51 9.36 39.45
N ARG A 15 38.19 8.27 39.06
CA ARG A 15 39.28 8.32 38.10
C ARG A 15 38.73 8.12 36.69
N THR A 16 39.12 9.00 35.77
CA THR A 16 38.96 8.81 34.34
C THR A 16 39.92 7.73 33.85
N THR A 17 39.39 6.66 33.27
CA THR A 17 40.15 5.71 32.43
C THR A 17 39.37 5.44 31.16
N VAL A 18 39.89 5.97 30.05
CA VAL A 18 39.47 5.57 28.70
C VAL A 18 39.95 4.14 28.46
N SER A 19 39.06 3.26 28.00
CA SER A 19 39.46 1.99 27.41
C SER A 19 38.55 1.70 26.21
N ALA A 20 39.16 1.57 25.04
CA ALA A 20 38.45 1.13 23.84
C ALA A 20 38.02 -0.34 23.97
N ILE A 21 36.89 -0.70 23.37
CA ILE A 21 36.48 -2.09 23.18
C ILE A 21 36.16 -2.28 21.68
N THR A 22 36.93 -3.17 21.06
CA THR A 22 36.80 -3.60 19.67
C THR A 22 35.58 -4.53 19.51
N PRO A 23 34.82 -4.49 18.40
CA PRO A 23 33.71 -5.42 18.20
C PRO A 23 34.20 -6.88 18.07
N GLN A 24 33.58 -7.79 18.82
CA GLN A 24 33.78 -9.23 18.63
C GLN A 24 32.80 -9.79 17.61
N ALA A 25 33.32 -10.56 16.66
CA ALA A 25 32.53 -11.27 15.67
C ALA A 25 31.66 -12.36 16.32
N MET A 26 30.40 -12.45 15.92
CA MET A 26 29.49 -13.50 16.36
C MET A 26 29.74 -14.76 15.53
N LEU A 27 30.25 -15.81 16.17
CA LEU A 27 30.50 -17.09 15.50
C LEU A 27 29.19 -17.78 15.11
N ILE A 28 29.05 -18.12 13.82
CA ILE A 28 28.02 -19.04 13.33
C ILE A 28 28.27 -20.41 13.97
N THR A 29 27.28 -20.94 14.68
CA THR A 29 27.34 -22.32 15.22
C THR A 29 26.48 -23.22 14.37
N GLU A 30 27.12 -24.12 13.62
CA GLU A 30 26.44 -25.13 12.79
C GLU A 30 25.66 -26.13 13.65
N MET A 31 24.36 -26.29 13.41
CA MET A 31 23.60 -27.43 13.95
C MET A 31 23.84 -28.68 13.10
N ARG A 32 24.75 -29.55 13.54
CA ARG A 32 24.90 -30.90 12.99
C ARG A 32 23.68 -31.77 13.33
N VAL A 33 23.07 -32.34 12.29
CA VAL A 33 22.04 -33.38 12.43
C VAL A 33 22.70 -34.72 12.77
N THR A 34 22.41 -35.27 13.95
CA THR A 34 22.73 -36.67 14.30
C THR A 34 21.46 -37.52 14.36
N LYS A 35 21.27 -38.38 13.36
CA LYS A 35 20.35 -39.52 13.42
C LYS A 35 20.90 -40.56 14.40
N ASP A 36 20.04 -41.11 15.25
CA ASP A 36 20.23 -42.50 15.71
C ASP A 36 18.91 -43.23 16.02
N LYS A 37 18.93 -44.56 15.93
CA LYS A 37 17.73 -45.43 15.92
C LYS A 37 17.69 -46.42 17.09
N VAL A 38 16.64 -46.35 17.94
CA VAL A 38 16.01 -47.47 18.69
C VAL A 38 14.51 -47.11 18.90
N GLY A 39 13.50 -48.00 18.90
CA GLY A 39 13.44 -49.40 18.43
C GLY A 39 12.52 -50.30 19.29
N VAL A 40 11.65 -51.11 18.64
CA VAL A 40 10.87 -52.25 19.23
C VAL A 40 9.68 -51.82 20.15
N ARG A 41 8.43 -52.34 20.10
CA ARG A 41 7.81 -53.51 19.42
C ARG A 41 6.32 -53.28 19.01
N ARG A 42 5.90 -54.12 18.07
CA ARG A 42 4.57 -54.36 17.46
C ARG A 42 3.35 -54.41 18.41
N GLU A 43 2.18 -54.05 17.88
CA GLU A 43 1.12 -55.05 17.62
C GLU A 43 0.27 -54.70 16.36
N ARG A 44 -0.51 -55.66 15.84
CA ARG A 44 -1.00 -55.65 14.44
C ARG A 44 -2.39 -56.30 14.33
N THR A 45 -3.40 -55.54 13.90
CA THR A 45 -4.67 -56.11 13.39
C THR A 45 -5.08 -55.42 12.09
N ILE A 46 -5.35 -56.25 11.08
CA ILE A 46 -5.75 -55.85 9.72
C ILE A 46 -7.26 -56.05 9.59
N ARG A 47 -7.97 -55.14 8.92
CA ARG A 47 -9.03 -55.52 7.97
C ARG A 47 -9.32 -54.41 6.95
N SER A 48 -9.43 -54.85 5.70
CA SER A 48 -9.62 -54.06 4.49
C SER A 48 -11.09 -53.98 4.07
N ALA A 49 -11.48 -52.92 3.37
CA ALA A 49 -12.45 -53.03 2.27
C ALA A 49 -12.24 -51.91 1.23
N THR A 50 -12.03 -52.29 -0.02
CA THR A 50 -11.84 -51.40 -1.18
C THR A 50 -13.14 -51.25 -1.95
N LYS A 51 -13.45 -50.06 -2.52
CA LYS A 51 -14.00 -49.94 -3.90
C LYS A 51 -14.12 -48.49 -4.42
N THR A 52 -13.38 -48.25 -5.50
CA THR A 52 -13.74 -47.58 -6.78
C THR A 52 -15.25 -47.40 -7.10
N ALA A 53 -15.71 -46.44 -7.94
CA ALA A 53 -15.05 -45.42 -8.77
C ALA A 53 -16.02 -44.32 -9.32
N SER A 54 -15.44 -43.25 -9.89
CA SER A 54 -15.79 -42.53 -11.14
C SER A 54 -17.09 -41.70 -11.31
N PHE A 55 -16.87 -40.38 -11.48
CA PHE A 55 -17.33 -39.50 -12.59
C PHE A 55 -18.79 -39.52 -13.10
N ARG A 56 -19.46 -38.35 -13.05
CA ARG A 56 -19.72 -37.48 -14.24
C ARG A 56 -20.35 -36.12 -13.91
N ARG A 57 -20.09 -35.12 -14.77
CA ARG A 57 -20.75 -33.80 -14.81
C ARG A 57 -22.15 -33.89 -15.46
N ARG A 58 -23.12 -33.06 -15.04
CA ARG A 58 -23.81 -32.07 -15.91
C ARG A 58 -24.80 -31.19 -15.14
N SER A 59 -25.00 -29.99 -15.69
CA SER A 59 -25.95 -28.94 -15.33
C SER A 59 -27.39 -29.23 -15.77
N TRP A 60 -28.39 -28.65 -15.09
CA TRP A 60 -29.30 -27.63 -15.67
C TRP A 60 -30.32 -27.05 -14.65
N LEU A 61 -30.42 -25.71 -14.66
CA LEU A 61 -31.57 -24.79 -14.51
C LEU A 61 -32.89 -25.14 -13.77
N ASP A 62 -33.31 -24.13 -12.99
CA ASP A 62 -34.67 -23.58 -12.73
C ASP A 62 -35.86 -24.46 -12.27
N GLY A 63 -36.57 -23.95 -11.25
CA GLY A 63 -37.89 -24.42 -10.84
C GLY A 63 -38.44 -23.68 -9.60
N ARG A 64 -39.45 -22.81 -9.78
CA ARG A 64 -40.05 -21.99 -8.71
C ARG A 64 -41.09 -22.73 -7.85
N SER A 65 -41.26 -22.17 -6.64
CA SER A 65 -42.53 -21.91 -5.90
C SER A 65 -43.28 -23.02 -5.14
N THR A 66 -43.58 -22.67 -3.87
CA THR A 66 -44.82 -22.95 -3.07
C THR A 66 -45.10 -24.41 -2.66
N SER A 67 -45.63 -24.71 -1.45
CA SER A 67 -46.01 -23.93 -0.25
C SER A 67 -46.49 -24.89 0.88
N VAL A 68 -46.74 -24.35 2.10
CA VAL A 68 -47.44 -24.97 3.29
C VAL A 68 -46.80 -26.25 3.88
N ASP A 69 -46.92 -26.61 5.17
CA ASP A 69 -47.70 -26.15 6.35
C ASP A 69 -46.74 -26.02 7.57
N ALA A 70 -46.86 -25.15 8.59
CA ALA A 70 -47.96 -24.72 9.47
C ALA A 70 -48.09 -25.51 10.81
N SER A 71 -48.60 -24.82 11.85
CA SER A 71 -48.75 -25.20 13.29
C SER A 71 -47.53 -24.93 14.20
N SER A 72 -47.68 -24.45 15.45
CA SER A 72 -48.81 -23.85 16.20
C SER A 72 -48.22 -23.01 17.36
N ALA A 73 -48.58 -21.75 17.64
CA ALA A 73 -49.87 -21.13 18.02
C ALA A 73 -50.19 -21.18 19.54
N GLY A 74 -50.27 -20.00 20.18
CA GLY A 74 -50.71 -19.83 21.59
C GLY A 74 -50.30 -18.49 22.22
N ARG A 75 -50.89 -17.33 21.88
CA ARG A 75 -52.16 -16.72 22.36
C ARG A 75 -52.14 -16.16 23.81
N VAL A 76 -52.77 -15.01 24.16
CA VAL A 76 -53.35 -13.85 23.42
C VAL A 76 -53.93 -12.79 24.41
N LYS A 77 -54.25 -11.57 23.89
CA LYS A 77 -55.27 -10.52 24.30
C LYS A 77 -54.74 -9.25 25.02
N SER A 78 -55.26 -8.03 24.79
CA SER A 78 -56.05 -7.42 23.66
C SER A 78 -56.44 -5.93 23.90
N LEU A 79 -56.88 -5.27 22.80
CA LEU A 79 -57.79 -4.08 22.66
C LEU A 79 -57.16 -2.66 22.80
N ALA A 80 -57.62 -1.56 22.14
CA ALA A 80 -58.76 -1.37 21.21
C ALA A 80 -58.58 -0.25 20.12
N SER A 81 -59.06 -0.54 18.89
CA SER A 81 -59.91 0.24 17.92
C SER A 81 -60.26 1.75 18.16
N ARG A 82 -60.54 2.68 17.20
CA ARG A 82 -60.93 2.65 15.74
C ARG A 82 -60.95 4.13 15.12
N PRO A 83 -61.49 4.51 13.92
CA PRO A 83 -60.76 4.66 12.63
C PRO A 83 -61.03 5.94 11.72
N ARG A 84 -60.48 5.93 10.47
CA ARG A 84 -60.90 6.60 9.17
C ARG A 84 -60.37 7.99 8.68
N ALA A 85 -59.41 7.93 7.74
CA ALA A 85 -59.49 8.33 6.29
C ALA A 85 -59.69 9.84 5.84
N PRO A 86 -59.59 10.21 4.53
CA PRO A 86 -58.38 10.82 3.93
C PRO A 86 -58.61 12.15 3.14
N TYR A 87 -57.55 12.84 2.66
CA TYR A 87 -57.70 14.02 1.75
C TYR A 87 -56.52 14.36 0.83
N HIS A 88 -56.84 14.91 -0.35
CA HIS A 88 -55.98 15.49 -1.42
C HIS A 88 -56.89 16.41 -2.28
N PRO A 89 -56.37 17.27 -3.20
CA PRO A 89 -55.48 18.44 -3.08
C PRO A 89 -56.28 19.77 -3.29
N PRO A 90 -55.68 20.94 -3.61
CA PRO A 90 -55.78 21.46 -5.00
C PRO A 90 -54.67 22.47 -5.45
N VAL A 91 -54.87 23.16 -6.59
CA VAL A 91 -53.88 23.92 -7.38
C VAL A 91 -54.38 25.34 -7.84
N ARG A 92 -53.52 26.38 -7.70
CA ARG A 92 -53.40 27.69 -8.44
C ARG A 92 -54.47 28.82 -8.38
N VAL A 93 -53.97 30.02 -8.83
CA VAL A 93 -54.61 31.32 -9.23
C VAL A 93 -54.69 32.39 -8.12
N GLY A 94 -54.38 33.70 -8.27
CA GLY A 94 -53.66 34.49 -9.31
C GLY A 94 -54.27 35.88 -9.66
N LYS A 95 -53.49 37.00 -9.60
CA LYS A 95 -53.55 38.30 -10.39
C LYS A 95 -53.40 39.67 -9.62
N ARG A 96 -52.31 40.43 -9.92
CA ARG A 96 -52.19 41.85 -10.43
C ARG A 96 -52.74 43.07 -9.62
N PRO A 97 -52.48 44.39 -9.99
CA PRO A 97 -51.60 45.02 -11.03
C PRO A 97 -50.81 46.36 -10.71
N ARG A 98 -49.86 46.74 -11.61
CA ARG A 98 -49.42 48.12 -12.07
C ARG A 98 -48.57 49.01 -11.10
N ARG A 99 -47.64 49.90 -11.54
CA ARG A 99 -47.41 50.68 -12.81
C ARG A 99 -45.89 50.99 -13.07
N HIS A 100 -45.53 51.42 -14.30
CA HIS A 100 -44.20 51.89 -14.78
C HIS A 100 -44.03 53.43 -14.75
N PRO A 101 -42.79 54.02 -14.75
CA PRO A 101 -41.88 54.26 -15.92
C PRO A 101 -40.36 54.10 -15.58
N LEU A 102 -39.31 54.46 -16.37
CA LEU A 102 -38.94 54.36 -17.82
C LEU A 102 -37.40 54.55 -18.01
N GLY A 103 -36.80 53.99 -19.08
CA GLY A 103 -35.45 54.32 -19.63
C GLY A 103 -34.23 53.57 -19.03
N GLY A 104 -33.23 53.08 -19.80
CA GLY A 104 -33.11 52.91 -21.26
C GLY A 104 -31.69 52.48 -21.73
N ARG A 105 -31.61 51.51 -22.66
CA ARG A 105 -30.41 50.84 -23.30
C ARG A 105 -29.71 49.78 -22.41
N ALA A 106 -29.72 48.47 -22.71
CA ALA A 106 -29.31 47.66 -23.90
C ALA A 106 -27.78 47.37 -23.91
N MET A 107 -27.26 46.16 -24.17
CA MET A 107 -27.77 45.03 -24.99
C MET A 107 -27.35 43.64 -24.44
N LEU A 108 -27.92 42.54 -24.97
CA LEU A 108 -27.71 41.16 -24.49
C LEU A 108 -27.38 40.20 -25.66
N ALA A 109 -26.43 39.27 -25.43
CA ALA A 109 -26.17 37.98 -26.09
C ALA A 109 -26.19 37.80 -27.63
N SER A 110 -25.24 37.01 -28.14
CA SER A 110 -25.48 36.13 -29.31
C SER A 110 -24.53 34.91 -29.34
N LYS A 111 -25.05 33.76 -29.77
CA LYS A 111 -24.29 32.55 -30.15
C LYS A 111 -24.13 32.51 -31.68
N ARG A 112 -23.05 31.84 -32.14
CA ARG A 112 -22.90 30.98 -33.35
C ARG A 112 -21.85 31.43 -34.39
N ARG A 113 -21.01 30.44 -34.73
CA ARG A 113 -20.48 30.06 -36.07
C ARG A 113 -19.92 31.13 -37.02
N THR A 114 -18.60 31.05 -37.21
CA THR A 114 -17.88 30.94 -38.51
C THR A 114 -18.41 31.70 -39.73
N LEU A 115 -17.61 32.64 -40.26
CA LEU A 115 -16.96 32.52 -41.59
C LEU A 115 -16.01 33.70 -41.91
N SER A 116 -15.12 33.43 -42.87
CA SER A 116 -14.26 34.35 -43.65
C SER A 116 -14.99 35.60 -44.20
N SER A 117 -14.35 36.70 -44.62
CA SER A 117 -12.94 37.05 -44.97
C SER A 117 -12.80 38.59 -45.02
N TRP A 118 -11.59 39.12 -45.32
CA TRP A 118 -11.26 40.16 -46.34
C TRP A 118 -9.86 40.77 -46.06
N LEU A 119 -9.06 40.98 -47.11
CA LEU A 119 -7.69 41.55 -47.14
C LEU A 119 -7.63 42.51 -48.35
N PRO A 120 -6.82 43.60 -48.36
CA PRO A 120 -5.37 43.57 -48.68
C PRO A 120 -4.53 44.58 -47.81
N LEU A 121 -3.21 44.83 -47.93
CA LEU A 121 -2.21 44.81 -49.03
C LEU A 121 -0.78 44.39 -48.57
N ALA A 122 -0.02 43.80 -49.52
CA ALA A 122 1.42 43.91 -49.89
C ALA A 122 2.50 44.34 -48.84
N ALA A 123 3.75 43.83 -48.84
CA ALA A 123 4.57 43.06 -49.80
C ALA A 123 5.76 42.36 -49.06
N ALA A 124 6.65 41.50 -49.60
CA ALA A 124 6.88 40.92 -50.93
C ALA A 124 7.77 39.63 -50.84
N PHE A 125 7.85 38.85 -51.93
CA PHE A 125 8.78 37.71 -52.23
C PHE A 125 8.74 36.47 -51.28
N ALA A 126 8.13 35.34 -51.66
CA ALA A 126 8.50 34.34 -52.70
C ALA A 126 9.55 33.31 -52.21
N LEU A 127 9.40 31.99 -52.37
CA LEU A 127 8.57 31.22 -53.32
C LEU A 127 7.85 30.01 -52.66
N THR A 128 6.73 29.59 -53.25
CA THR A 128 5.86 28.46 -52.84
C THR A 128 6.35 27.11 -53.42
N VAL A 129 5.78 25.93 -53.13
CA VAL A 129 4.47 25.42 -53.60
C VAL A 129 3.79 24.48 -52.58
N ALA A 130 2.46 24.38 -52.66
CA ALA A 130 1.58 23.67 -51.71
C ALA A 130 1.03 22.33 -52.25
N SER A 131 0.35 21.61 -51.36
CA SER A 131 -0.42 20.37 -51.56
C SER A 131 -1.78 20.55 -52.27
N GLY A 132 -2.25 19.49 -52.94
CA GLY A 132 -3.65 19.30 -53.39
C GLY A 132 -3.82 19.34 -54.92
N CYS A 133 -4.61 18.48 -55.57
CA CYS A 133 -5.56 17.45 -55.11
C CYS A 133 -5.73 16.33 -56.16
N GLY A 134 -6.21 15.15 -55.73
CA GLY A 134 -7.37 14.47 -56.33
C GLY A 134 -7.23 13.74 -57.68
N ASP A 135 -7.15 12.41 -57.56
CA ASP A 135 -7.83 11.38 -58.37
C ASP A 135 -7.36 10.99 -59.81
N ASP A 136 -7.63 9.70 -60.07
CA ASP A 136 -7.62 8.93 -61.32
C ASP A 136 -6.31 8.52 -62.03
N SER A 137 -5.86 7.34 -61.61
CA SER A 137 -5.36 6.21 -62.42
C SER A 137 -3.91 6.24 -63.00
N PRO A 138 -3.20 5.09 -63.07
CA PRO A 138 -1.75 5.07 -63.23
C PRO A 138 -1.24 4.61 -64.62
N THR A 139 -0.25 5.34 -65.14
CA THR A 139 0.81 4.97 -66.12
C THR A 139 1.70 6.24 -66.28
N GLU A 140 3.02 6.23 -66.43
CA GLU A 140 3.99 5.14 -66.60
C GLU A 140 5.40 5.53 -66.08
N ASP A 141 6.19 4.50 -65.73
CA ASP A 141 7.65 4.35 -65.90
C ASP A 141 8.73 5.03 -65.01
N LEU A 142 9.84 4.29 -64.88
CA LEU A 142 11.19 4.57 -64.36
C LEU A 142 11.43 4.78 -62.85
N ARG A 143 11.51 3.66 -62.12
CA ARG A 143 12.56 3.45 -61.09
C ARG A 143 13.19 2.06 -61.17
N ASP A 144 14.51 2.05 -61.04
CA ASP A 144 15.35 0.86 -60.92
C ASP A 144 15.34 0.32 -59.47
N THR A 145 14.79 -0.88 -59.28
CA THR A 145 15.11 -1.82 -58.19
C THR A 145 14.71 -3.23 -58.63
N THR A 146 15.65 -4.18 -58.64
CA THR A 146 15.42 -5.57 -59.09
C THR A 146 14.78 -6.46 -58.01
N PRO A 147 14.03 -7.53 -58.38
CA PRO A 147 13.02 -8.12 -57.50
C PRO A 147 13.35 -9.49 -56.91
N LEU A 148 12.59 -9.86 -55.88
CA LEU A 148 12.38 -11.22 -55.37
C LEU A 148 10.96 -11.71 -55.74
N PHE A 149 10.77 -13.04 -55.64
CA PHE A 149 9.52 -13.83 -55.67
C PHE A 149 9.20 -14.68 -56.93
N ASP A 150 9.62 -15.95 -56.84
CA ASP A 150 8.79 -17.17 -56.95
C ASP A 150 7.55 -17.18 -57.87
N SER A 151 7.59 -18.03 -58.92
CA SER A 151 6.58 -19.09 -59.13
C SER A 151 6.93 -19.98 -60.34
N ALA A 152 6.72 -21.28 -60.20
CA ALA A 152 7.03 -22.27 -61.23
C ALA A 152 5.83 -22.58 -62.14
N SER A 153 6.09 -22.95 -63.40
CA SER A 153 5.21 -23.83 -64.19
C SER A 153 6.04 -24.78 -65.06
N PHE A 154 5.63 -26.05 -65.11
CA PHE A 154 6.34 -27.13 -65.79
C PHE A 154 5.92 -27.23 -67.26
N PRO A 155 6.80 -27.79 -68.11
CA PRO A 155 6.34 -28.83 -69.04
C PRO A 155 7.17 -30.12 -68.97
N ASP A 156 6.46 -31.22 -69.17
CA ASP A 156 6.99 -32.57 -69.40
C ASP A 156 7.34 -32.74 -70.88
N THR A 157 8.50 -33.35 -71.19
CA THR A 157 8.75 -34.00 -72.47
C THR A 157 9.91 -35.00 -72.36
N ALA A 158 9.67 -36.23 -72.80
CA ALA A 158 10.64 -37.30 -72.82
C ALA A 158 11.38 -37.45 -74.17
N ASP A 159 12.55 -38.07 -74.06
CA ASP A 159 13.08 -39.10 -74.95
C ASP A 159 14.12 -38.76 -76.06
N THR A 160 15.01 -39.74 -76.25
CA THR A 160 15.97 -39.97 -77.35
C THR A 160 17.17 -39.04 -77.56
N SER A 161 18.34 -39.48 -77.09
CA SER A 161 19.40 -39.96 -78.03
C SER A 161 20.57 -40.63 -77.30
N THR A 162 21.02 -41.76 -77.84
CA THR A 162 22.16 -42.55 -77.36
C THR A 162 23.49 -42.07 -77.95
N PRO A 163 24.56 -41.91 -77.15
CA PRO A 163 25.93 -41.97 -77.64
C PRO A 163 26.46 -43.40 -77.45
N GLN A 164 26.54 -44.16 -78.55
CA GLN A 164 27.40 -45.33 -78.63
C GLN A 164 28.82 -44.84 -78.95
N ASP A 165 29.77 -45.01 -78.03
CA ASP A 165 31.20 -44.96 -78.37
C ASP A 165 31.83 -46.35 -78.18
N THR A 166 32.72 -46.70 -79.09
CA THR A 166 33.21 -48.05 -79.34
C THR A 166 34.71 -48.09 -79.10
N ALA A 167 35.11 -48.38 -77.86
CA ALA A 167 36.51 -48.63 -77.49
C ALA A 167 36.63 -49.98 -76.77
N THR A 168 37.61 -50.77 -77.19
CA THR A 168 37.81 -52.17 -76.83
C THR A 168 38.26 -52.38 -75.39
N ALA A 169 37.76 -53.44 -74.75
CA ALA A 169 38.20 -53.87 -73.43
C ALA A 169 39.66 -54.39 -73.44
N GLN A 170 40.40 -54.08 -72.38
CA GLN A 170 41.40 -55.01 -71.85
C GLN A 170 41.50 -54.88 -70.33
N ASP A 171 41.14 -55.97 -69.64
CA ASP A 171 41.36 -56.18 -68.22
C ASP A 171 42.86 -56.34 -67.95
N THR A 172 43.39 -55.59 -66.98
CA THR A 172 44.61 -55.97 -66.26
C THR A 172 44.52 -55.47 -64.83
N THR A 173 44.77 -56.37 -63.89
CA THR A 173 44.50 -56.22 -62.47
C THR A 173 45.58 -55.44 -61.70
N THR A 174 45.27 -55.15 -60.43
CA THR A 174 46.15 -54.64 -59.36
C THR A 174 46.58 -53.17 -59.43
N ASP A 175 45.88 -52.33 -58.65
CA ASP A 175 46.57 -51.34 -57.83
C ASP A 175 46.08 -51.36 -56.38
N THR A 176 47.04 -51.06 -55.52
CA THR A 176 47.13 -51.07 -54.07
C THR A 176 46.00 -50.31 -53.38
N ALA A 177 45.40 -50.91 -52.35
CA ALA A 177 44.55 -50.18 -51.42
C ALA A 177 45.41 -49.20 -50.61
N VAL A 178 45.46 -47.93 -51.04
CA VAL A 178 46.00 -46.85 -50.22
C VAL A 178 45.03 -46.61 -49.06
N THR A 179 45.41 -47.06 -47.87
CA THR A 179 44.68 -46.75 -46.65
C THR A 179 44.92 -45.27 -46.31
N THR A 180 44.11 -44.38 -46.87
CA THR A 180 44.02 -43.01 -46.36
C THR A 180 43.50 -43.10 -44.93
N THR A 181 44.36 -42.82 -43.95
CA THR A 181 43.93 -42.55 -42.58
C THR A 181 43.13 -41.25 -42.60
N ASP A 182 41.81 -41.42 -42.78
CA ASP A 182 40.84 -40.36 -42.57
C ASP A 182 41.08 -39.79 -41.17
N THR A 183 41.56 -38.54 -41.14
CA THR A 183 41.90 -37.87 -39.90
C THR A 183 40.59 -37.34 -39.36
N ALA A 184 39.88 -38.22 -38.64
CA ALA A 184 38.54 -37.97 -38.13
C ALA A 184 38.45 -36.54 -37.59
N LEU A 185 37.61 -35.73 -38.22
CA LEU A 185 37.26 -34.41 -37.73
C LEU A 185 36.82 -34.57 -36.27
N PRO A 186 37.28 -33.70 -35.34
CA PRO A 186 36.81 -33.77 -33.97
C PRO A 186 35.28 -33.66 -33.99
N ASP A 187 34.63 -34.57 -33.26
CA ASP A 187 33.17 -34.62 -33.16
C ASP A 187 32.69 -33.40 -32.37
N LEU A 188 32.48 -32.30 -33.10
CA LEU A 188 31.97 -31.04 -32.58
C LEU A 188 30.48 -31.22 -32.29
N ILE A 189 30.18 -31.76 -31.10
CA ILE A 189 28.85 -31.74 -30.53
C ILE A 189 28.40 -30.27 -30.51
N PRO A 190 27.36 -29.88 -31.27
CA PRO A 190 26.87 -28.52 -31.25
C PRO A 190 26.35 -28.20 -29.85
N ASP A 191 26.67 -27.00 -29.37
CA ASP A 191 26.08 -26.52 -28.13
C ASP A 191 24.58 -26.28 -28.33
N ILE A 192 23.78 -26.81 -27.43
CA ILE A 192 22.31 -26.78 -27.45
C ILE A 192 21.72 -26.43 -26.08
N GLU A 193 22.56 -26.15 -25.08
CA GLU A 193 22.10 -25.77 -23.75
C GLU A 193 21.78 -24.27 -23.74
N PRO A 194 20.58 -23.83 -23.28
CA PRO A 194 20.29 -22.41 -23.15
C PRO A 194 20.96 -21.80 -21.92
N PRO A 195 21.42 -20.53 -21.99
CA PRO A 195 22.03 -19.86 -20.85
C PRO A 195 21.05 -19.73 -19.69
N VAL A 196 21.52 -19.80 -18.45
CA VAL A 196 20.72 -19.61 -17.24
C VAL A 196 21.36 -18.64 -16.25
N ILE A 197 20.52 -17.86 -15.55
CA ILE A 197 20.97 -16.93 -14.52
C ILE A 197 21.22 -17.68 -13.22
N VAL A 198 22.48 -17.83 -12.85
CA VAL A 198 22.95 -18.53 -11.63
C VAL A 198 22.99 -17.63 -10.40
N GLU A 199 23.25 -16.32 -10.57
CA GLU A 199 23.37 -15.37 -9.45
C GLU A 199 22.87 -13.97 -9.87
N THR A 200 22.37 -13.21 -8.90
CA THR A 200 22.05 -11.78 -9.05
C THR A 200 22.51 -11.03 -7.81
N SER A 201 22.99 -9.80 -8.00
CA SER A 201 23.21 -8.84 -6.91
C SER A 201 22.54 -7.51 -7.29
N PRO A 202 21.55 -7.00 -6.54
CA PRO A 202 20.96 -7.60 -5.35
C PRO A 202 20.34 -8.99 -5.59
N ALA A 203 20.29 -9.79 -4.54
CA ALA A 203 19.65 -11.10 -4.57
C ALA A 203 18.12 -10.95 -4.68
N ALA A 204 17.45 -11.99 -5.20
CA ALA A 204 15.99 -12.02 -5.27
C ALA A 204 15.38 -11.95 -3.85
N GLY A 205 14.58 -10.91 -3.58
CA GLY A 205 14.01 -10.62 -2.27
C GLY A 205 14.94 -9.89 -1.30
N GLU A 206 16.12 -9.44 -1.73
CA GLU A 206 17.03 -8.67 -0.87
C GLU A 206 16.40 -7.35 -0.41
N THR A 207 16.67 -6.96 0.83
CA THR A 207 16.15 -5.73 1.45
C THR A 207 17.28 -4.91 2.05
N ASN A 208 17.08 -3.59 2.14
CA ASN A 208 18.07 -2.62 2.57
C ASN A 208 19.26 -2.44 1.61
N VAL A 209 19.03 -2.63 0.30
CA VAL A 209 20.04 -2.37 -0.75
C VAL A 209 20.48 -0.90 -0.71
N ALA A 210 21.78 -0.66 -0.58
CA ALA A 210 22.32 0.69 -0.45
C ALA A 210 22.04 1.57 -1.68
N ILE A 211 21.90 2.88 -1.48
CA ILE A 211 21.74 3.88 -2.53
C ILE A 211 23.04 4.70 -2.65
N PRO A 212 23.57 4.95 -3.86
CA PRO A 212 23.10 4.44 -5.15
C PRO A 212 23.43 2.95 -5.36
N PHE A 213 22.56 2.23 -6.07
CA PHE A 213 22.77 0.82 -6.44
C PHE A 213 23.12 0.62 -7.93
N THR A 214 23.71 -0.54 -8.21
CA THR A 214 23.80 -1.16 -9.54
C THR A 214 23.33 -2.60 -9.43
N VAL A 215 22.86 -3.20 -10.53
CA VAL A 215 22.45 -4.61 -10.55
C VAL A 215 23.42 -5.43 -11.37
N THR A 216 23.96 -6.53 -10.83
CA THR A 216 24.68 -7.57 -11.57
C THR A 216 23.83 -8.81 -11.76
N ILE A 217 23.96 -9.44 -12.94
CA ILE A 217 23.29 -10.68 -13.33
C ILE A 217 24.37 -11.60 -13.89
N THR A 218 24.59 -12.74 -13.26
CA THR A 218 25.58 -13.73 -13.67
C THR A 218 24.89 -14.88 -14.39
N PHE A 219 25.31 -15.12 -15.63
CA PHE A 219 24.98 -16.32 -16.40
C PHE A 219 26.04 -17.41 -16.16
N ASP A 220 25.67 -18.67 -16.37
CA ASP A 220 26.59 -19.80 -16.33
C ASP A 220 27.58 -19.85 -17.51
N GLU A 221 27.24 -19.18 -18.61
CA GLU A 221 28.03 -19.17 -19.85
C GLU A 221 28.12 -17.78 -20.53
N PRO A 222 29.01 -17.60 -21.53
CA PRO A 222 29.17 -16.32 -22.24
C PRO A 222 28.00 -15.95 -23.16
N ILE A 223 27.46 -14.75 -22.95
CA ILE A 223 26.35 -14.18 -23.72
C ILE A 223 26.83 -13.42 -24.97
N TYR A 224 26.11 -13.56 -26.09
CA TYR A 224 26.35 -12.77 -27.29
C TYR A 224 25.97 -11.29 -27.06
N ARG A 225 27.01 -10.48 -26.84
CA ARG A 225 26.98 -9.07 -26.45
C ARG A 225 25.92 -8.19 -27.15
N PRO A 226 25.66 -8.28 -28.48
CA PRO A 226 24.63 -7.46 -29.13
C PRO A 226 23.19 -7.73 -28.66
N THR A 227 22.94 -8.81 -27.92
CA THR A 227 21.63 -9.10 -27.31
C THR A 227 21.43 -8.44 -25.95
N ILE A 228 22.49 -7.89 -25.34
CA ILE A 228 22.44 -7.15 -24.07
C ILE A 228 22.26 -5.66 -24.34
N ALA A 229 21.07 -5.16 -24.03
CA ALA A 229 20.67 -3.77 -24.28
C ALA A 229 19.48 -3.38 -23.37
N PRO A 230 19.12 -2.09 -23.24
CA PRO A 230 18.05 -1.64 -22.34
C PRO A 230 16.67 -2.29 -22.60
N GLN A 231 16.41 -2.77 -23.81
CA GLN A 231 15.18 -3.51 -24.13
C GLN A 231 15.17 -4.98 -23.65
N THR A 232 16.32 -5.57 -23.32
CA THR A 232 16.45 -6.95 -22.83
C THR A 232 16.74 -7.06 -21.33
N ILE A 233 17.34 -6.03 -20.74
CA ILE A 233 17.57 -5.91 -19.29
C ILE A 233 16.87 -4.64 -18.82
N LYS A 234 15.75 -4.79 -18.13
CA LYS A 234 14.89 -3.68 -17.69
C LYS A 234 14.86 -3.59 -16.17
N LEU A 235 15.01 -2.39 -15.64
CA LEU A 235 14.70 -2.05 -14.25
C LEU A 235 13.33 -1.37 -14.22
N ILE A 236 12.46 -1.82 -13.33
CA ILE A 236 11.08 -1.35 -13.19
C ILE A 236 10.89 -0.90 -11.75
N ASP A 237 10.28 0.27 -11.55
CA ASP A 237 9.95 0.78 -10.22
C ASP A 237 8.69 0.10 -9.64
N PHE A 238 8.15 0.64 -8.55
CA PHE A 238 6.95 0.09 -7.92
C PHE A 238 5.63 0.52 -8.59
N ASN A 239 5.61 1.65 -9.32
CA ASN A 239 4.46 2.10 -10.11
C ASN A 239 4.28 1.24 -11.37
N GLY A 240 5.38 0.64 -11.86
CA GLY A 240 5.44 -0.14 -13.09
C GLY A 240 6.19 0.56 -14.22
N ASP A 241 6.81 1.70 -13.94
CA ASP A 241 7.55 2.51 -14.90
C ASP A 241 8.98 1.98 -15.07
N GLU A 242 9.50 2.06 -16.31
CA GLU A 242 10.85 1.59 -16.61
C GLU A 242 11.89 2.65 -16.22
N VAL A 243 12.72 2.35 -15.24
CA VAL A 243 13.82 3.19 -14.78
C VAL A 243 14.94 3.18 -15.83
N PRO A 244 15.29 4.32 -16.44
CA PRO A 244 16.33 4.37 -17.45
C PRO A 244 17.70 3.92 -16.90
N GLY A 245 18.43 3.15 -17.71
CA GLY A 245 19.74 2.64 -17.33
C GLY A 245 20.48 1.98 -18.49
N THR A 246 21.77 1.70 -18.27
CA THR A 246 22.66 1.10 -19.27
C THR A 246 23.14 -0.27 -18.80
N PRO A 247 22.79 -1.37 -19.47
CA PRO A 247 23.43 -2.65 -19.26
C PRO A 247 24.78 -2.71 -19.98
N SER A 248 25.77 -3.31 -19.32
CA SER A 248 27.10 -3.57 -19.85
C SER A 248 27.48 -5.02 -19.57
N LEU A 249 28.16 -5.67 -20.52
CA LEU A 249 28.60 -7.06 -20.37
C LEU A 249 30.10 -7.11 -20.07
N SER A 250 30.50 -7.95 -19.12
CA SER A 250 31.89 -8.23 -18.73
C SER A 250 32.76 -8.71 -19.91
N GLN A 251 34.08 -8.79 -19.71
CA GLN A 251 35.01 -9.20 -20.76
C GLN A 251 34.91 -10.69 -21.11
N ASP A 252 34.67 -11.55 -20.12
CA ASP A 252 34.42 -12.99 -20.28
C ASP A 252 33.02 -13.31 -20.85
N GLY A 253 32.10 -12.34 -20.82
CA GLY A 253 30.75 -12.46 -21.37
C GLY A 253 29.72 -13.05 -20.41
N THR A 254 30.05 -13.35 -19.16
CA THR A 254 29.14 -14.06 -18.23
C THR A 254 28.37 -13.13 -17.29
N VAL A 255 28.88 -11.92 -16.98
CA VAL A 255 28.27 -10.97 -16.04
C VAL A 255 27.74 -9.74 -16.76
N VAL A 256 26.43 -9.50 -16.66
CA VAL A 256 25.80 -8.23 -17.04
C VAL A 256 25.72 -7.31 -15.84
N THR A 257 26.16 -6.06 -15.97
CA THR A 257 25.96 -4.99 -14.98
C THR A 257 25.02 -3.93 -15.55
N PHE A 258 23.86 -3.74 -14.94
CA PHE A 258 22.91 -2.66 -15.23
C PHE A 258 23.13 -1.51 -14.24
N THR A 259 23.45 -0.34 -14.79
CA THR A 259 23.59 0.91 -14.02
C THR A 259 22.41 1.83 -14.34
N PRO A 260 21.55 2.17 -13.36
CA PRO A 260 20.53 3.20 -13.54
C PRO A 260 21.19 4.53 -13.93
N THR A 261 20.62 5.24 -14.90
CA THR A 261 21.06 6.61 -15.25
C THR A 261 20.35 7.68 -14.43
N ASP A 262 19.26 7.33 -13.75
CA ASP A 262 18.57 8.22 -12.83
C ASP A 262 19.32 8.30 -11.49
N SER A 263 19.44 9.52 -10.98
CA SER A 263 19.98 9.83 -9.66
C SER A 263 18.93 9.81 -8.56
N ASP A 264 17.65 9.95 -8.87
CA ASP A 264 16.55 9.96 -7.89
C ASP A 264 16.09 8.54 -7.52
N GLN A 265 17.05 7.73 -7.06
CA GLN A 265 16.78 6.39 -6.55
C GLN A 265 16.08 6.51 -5.20
N GLN A 266 14.86 5.97 -5.12
CA GLN A 266 13.97 6.17 -3.99
C GLN A 266 14.35 5.28 -2.80
N TYR A 267 14.25 5.82 -1.58
CA TYR A 267 14.41 5.05 -0.35
C TYR A 267 13.18 4.17 -0.07
N ALA A 268 13.38 3.10 0.69
CA ALA A 268 12.34 2.16 1.12
C ALA A 268 11.45 1.66 -0.04
N SER A 269 12.02 1.47 -1.23
CA SER A 269 11.29 1.25 -2.47
C SER A 269 11.66 -0.07 -3.12
N PRO A 270 10.66 -0.87 -3.55
CA PRO A 270 10.89 -2.09 -4.28
C PRO A 270 11.17 -1.78 -5.75
N TYR A 271 12.17 -2.44 -6.31
CA TYR A 271 12.50 -2.39 -7.73
C TYR A 271 12.54 -3.80 -8.29
N THR A 272 12.00 -4.00 -9.49
CA THR A 272 11.96 -5.29 -10.17
C THR A 272 12.86 -5.25 -11.41
N ILE A 273 13.81 -6.18 -11.47
CA ILE A 273 14.60 -6.43 -12.68
C ILE A 273 13.89 -7.48 -13.51
N ARG A 274 13.71 -7.18 -14.80
CA ARG A 274 13.13 -8.05 -15.82
C ARG A 274 14.17 -8.37 -16.88
N VAL A 275 14.62 -9.62 -16.92
CA VAL A 275 15.48 -10.16 -17.98
C VAL A 275 14.60 -10.84 -19.01
N VAL A 276 14.56 -10.28 -20.22
CA VAL A 276 13.59 -10.66 -21.26
C VAL A 276 14.01 -11.95 -21.98
N GLY A 277 13.13 -12.95 -21.94
CA GLY A 277 13.32 -14.22 -22.64
C GLY A 277 13.22 -14.13 -24.17
N ASN A 278 13.78 -15.13 -24.85
CA ASN A 278 13.77 -15.38 -26.30
C ASN A 278 14.50 -14.35 -27.18
N ILE A 279 15.18 -13.37 -26.57
CA ILE A 279 16.00 -12.35 -27.26
C ILE A 279 17.49 -12.48 -26.91
N ILE A 280 17.82 -12.72 -25.64
CA ILE A 280 19.21 -12.95 -25.19
C ILE A 280 19.68 -14.33 -25.68
N THR A 281 20.89 -14.42 -26.22
CA THR A 281 21.52 -15.68 -26.64
C THR A 281 22.92 -15.84 -26.09
N ASP A 282 23.36 -17.08 -25.95
CA ASP A 282 24.77 -17.47 -25.85
C ASP A 282 25.55 -17.15 -27.15
N LEU A 283 26.79 -17.66 -27.25
CA LEU A 283 27.61 -17.58 -28.47
C LEU A 283 27.26 -18.62 -29.56
N ALA A 284 26.51 -19.68 -29.24
CA ALA A 284 26.12 -20.73 -30.20
C ALA A 284 24.78 -20.44 -30.91
N GLY A 285 23.97 -19.52 -30.38
CA GLY A 285 22.63 -19.16 -30.83
C GLY A 285 21.48 -19.69 -29.96
N ASN A 286 21.76 -20.40 -28.86
CA ASN A 286 20.73 -20.85 -27.92
C ASN A 286 20.15 -19.67 -27.15
N LYS A 287 18.83 -19.67 -26.97
CA LYS A 287 18.09 -18.53 -26.44
C LYS A 287 17.80 -18.70 -24.96
N PHE A 288 18.05 -17.67 -24.15
CA PHE A 288 17.53 -17.55 -22.79
C PHE A 288 15.98 -17.66 -22.82
N VAL A 289 15.41 -18.83 -22.58
CA VAL A 289 14.01 -19.13 -22.98
C VAL A 289 12.97 -18.39 -22.15
N ASN A 290 13.16 -18.35 -20.84
CA ASN A 290 12.14 -17.88 -19.89
C ASN A 290 12.49 -16.49 -19.37
N THR A 291 11.59 -15.51 -19.56
CA THR A 291 11.72 -14.21 -18.88
C THR A 291 11.84 -14.45 -17.37
N LYS A 292 12.90 -13.91 -16.76
CA LYS A 292 13.14 -14.00 -15.32
C LYS A 292 12.96 -12.61 -14.71
N GLU A 293 12.13 -12.55 -13.68
CA GLU A 293 11.89 -11.36 -12.89
C GLU A 293 12.34 -11.60 -11.45
N PHE A 294 12.94 -10.59 -10.83
CA PHE A 294 13.23 -10.60 -9.39
C PHE A 294 13.13 -9.18 -8.83
N THR A 295 12.62 -9.08 -7.61
CA THR A 295 12.45 -7.81 -6.90
C THR A 295 13.45 -7.72 -5.75
N PHE A 296 14.02 -6.55 -5.55
CA PHE A 296 14.77 -6.19 -4.33
C PHE A 296 14.21 -4.88 -3.76
N THR A 297 14.68 -4.46 -2.59
CA THR A 297 14.19 -3.27 -1.90
C THR A 297 15.33 -2.43 -1.35
N THR A 298 15.32 -1.13 -1.66
CA THR A 298 16.35 -0.18 -1.23
C THR A 298 16.37 0.05 0.28
N ALA A 299 17.48 0.63 0.76
CA ALA A 299 17.66 1.11 2.12
C ALA A 299 16.54 2.08 2.53
N ASN A 300 16.23 2.08 3.82
CA ASN A 300 15.33 3.06 4.42
C ASN A 300 16.00 4.43 4.49
N TYR A 301 15.19 5.50 4.60
CA TYR A 301 15.68 6.86 4.79
C TYR A 301 16.66 6.94 5.97
N PRO A 302 17.70 7.80 5.89
CA PRO A 302 18.57 8.07 7.02
C PRO A 302 17.82 8.81 8.14
N GLN A 303 18.43 8.84 9.33
CA GLN A 303 18.03 9.71 10.45
C GLN A 303 16.56 9.56 10.88
N GLN A 304 16.04 8.33 10.98
CA GLN A 304 14.65 8.06 11.40
C GLN A 304 14.48 7.95 12.93
N ASP A 305 15.58 7.85 13.70
CA ASP A 305 15.52 7.69 15.16
C ASP A 305 14.84 8.86 15.87
N GLY A 306 15.01 10.09 15.36
CA GLY A 306 14.32 11.28 15.88
C GLY A 306 12.79 11.15 15.78
N TYR A 307 12.27 10.63 14.67
CA TYR A 307 10.84 10.38 14.48
C TYR A 307 10.30 9.28 15.37
N ARG A 308 11.12 8.28 15.73
CA ARG A 308 10.74 7.32 16.78
C ARG A 308 10.57 8.01 18.13
N THR A 309 11.36 9.04 18.45
CA THR A 309 11.20 9.83 19.68
C THR A 309 9.94 10.71 19.64
N VAL A 310 9.64 11.36 18.52
CA VAL A 310 8.39 12.11 18.32
C VAL A 310 7.17 11.16 18.47
N ALA A 311 7.15 10.04 17.76
CA ALA A 311 6.09 9.05 17.86
C ALA A 311 6.02 8.35 19.24
N ALA A 312 7.12 8.30 20.00
CA ALA A 312 7.11 7.83 21.38
C ALA A 312 6.49 8.86 22.34
N LYS A 313 6.70 10.16 22.12
CA LYS A 313 6.12 11.25 22.93
C LYS A 313 4.60 11.25 22.81
N TYR A 314 4.07 11.28 21.58
CA TYR A 314 2.65 11.43 21.28
C TYR A 314 1.86 10.10 21.24
N ALA A 315 2.47 8.98 21.64
CA ALA A 315 1.88 7.64 21.48
C ALA A 315 0.63 7.46 22.37
N PRO A 316 -0.45 6.82 21.86
CA PRO A 316 -1.70 6.68 22.60
C PRO A 316 -1.61 5.78 23.83
N THR A 317 -2.47 6.04 24.81
CA THR A 317 -3.02 4.97 25.68
C THR A 317 -4.26 4.42 24.99
N ILE A 318 -4.37 3.10 24.84
CA ILE A 318 -5.44 2.45 24.07
C ILE A 318 -6.32 1.66 25.02
N TYR A 319 -7.59 2.05 25.10
CA TYR A 319 -8.67 1.34 25.79
C TYR A 319 -9.47 0.53 24.76
N SER A 320 -9.36 -0.80 24.79
CA SER A 320 -10.04 -1.69 23.84
C SER A 320 -11.14 -2.49 24.54
N ALA A 321 -12.40 -2.25 24.17
CA ALA A 321 -13.55 -2.92 24.76
C ALA A 321 -13.73 -4.35 24.21
N VAL A 322 -14.01 -5.31 25.10
CA VAL A 322 -13.89 -6.74 24.77
C VAL A 322 -15.22 -7.49 24.57
N ASP A 323 -16.27 -7.10 25.29
CA ASP A 323 -17.56 -7.80 25.23
C ASP A 323 -18.46 -7.34 24.06
N GLY A 324 -19.13 -8.31 23.43
CA GLY A 324 -20.06 -8.11 22.31
C GLY A 324 -20.02 -9.19 21.23
N GLY A 325 -18.93 -9.95 21.13
CA GLY A 325 -18.75 -11.04 20.15
C GLY A 325 -18.95 -12.44 20.73
N ALA A 326 -18.84 -13.46 19.89
CA ALA A 326 -18.51 -14.80 20.35
C ALA A 326 -16.99 -14.90 20.64
N ALA A 327 -16.56 -15.95 21.34
CA ALA A 327 -15.13 -16.24 21.46
C ALA A 327 -14.50 -16.56 20.08
N PRO A 328 -13.20 -16.26 19.86
CA PRO A 328 -12.26 -15.63 20.78
C PRO A 328 -12.36 -14.09 20.80
N HIS A 329 -12.23 -13.50 21.99
CA HIS A 329 -12.31 -12.06 22.21
C HIS A 329 -10.92 -11.38 22.22
N ALA A 330 -10.07 -11.68 21.24
CA ALA A 330 -8.69 -11.17 21.20
C ALA A 330 -8.61 -9.74 20.65
N GLN A 331 -9.11 -8.75 21.41
CA GLN A 331 -9.12 -7.33 21.01
C GLN A 331 -7.76 -6.66 21.27
N VAL A 332 -6.71 -7.17 20.64
CA VAL A 332 -5.32 -6.72 20.85
C VAL A 332 -4.76 -6.14 19.55
N PRO A 333 -4.34 -4.86 19.54
CA PRO A 333 -3.62 -4.32 18.39
C PRO A 333 -2.23 -4.98 18.33
N THR A 334 -1.88 -5.57 17.20
CA THR A 334 -0.64 -6.36 17.04
C THR A 334 0.03 -6.11 15.69
N LYS A 335 1.14 -6.82 15.44
CA LYS A 335 1.88 -6.75 14.17
C LYS A 335 1.13 -7.43 13.02
N TYR A 336 1.34 -6.93 11.81
CA TYR A 336 0.99 -7.56 10.55
C TYR A 336 1.59 -8.97 10.40
N ASP A 337 2.79 -9.20 10.91
CA ASP A 337 3.56 -10.45 10.85
C ASP A 337 3.63 -11.16 12.20
N SER A 338 2.52 -11.16 12.96
CA SER A 338 2.47 -11.73 14.32
C SER A 338 2.83 -13.22 14.39
N ASP A 339 2.60 -13.97 13.32
CA ASP A 339 2.96 -15.38 13.11
C ASP A 339 4.21 -15.58 12.25
N SER A 340 4.85 -14.49 11.81
CA SER A 340 6.12 -14.43 11.08
C SER A 340 6.13 -14.99 9.65
N ASP A 341 4.98 -15.15 8.98
CA ASP A 341 4.92 -15.60 7.57
C ASP A 341 4.52 -14.51 6.55
N TRP A 342 3.99 -13.36 7.01
CA TRP A 342 3.45 -12.26 6.20
C TRP A 342 2.24 -12.62 5.31
N ASN A 343 1.64 -13.78 5.55
CA ASN A 343 0.47 -14.26 4.83
C ASN A 343 -0.81 -13.74 5.52
N PHE A 344 -1.59 -12.93 4.81
CA PHE A 344 -2.80 -12.37 5.40
C PHE A 344 -4.01 -13.32 5.25
N ASP A 345 -3.91 -14.43 4.52
CA ASP A 345 -4.99 -15.42 4.40
C ASP A 345 -5.26 -16.19 5.71
N ASN A 346 -4.24 -16.45 6.54
CA ASN A 346 -4.30 -17.33 7.72
C ASN A 346 -4.28 -16.61 9.08
N ASN A 347 -4.05 -15.29 9.13
CA ASN A 347 -3.99 -14.49 10.36
C ASN A 347 -5.12 -14.77 11.39
N ARG A 348 -6.36 -14.89 10.93
CA ARG A 348 -7.53 -15.28 11.76
C ARG A 348 -7.39 -16.70 12.33
N ASP A 349 -6.97 -17.64 11.50
CA ASP A 349 -6.87 -19.06 11.85
C ASP A 349 -5.70 -19.30 12.81
N TRP A 350 -4.58 -18.60 12.62
CA TRP A 350 -3.50 -18.51 13.60
C TRP A 350 -4.01 -18.00 14.95
N LEU A 351 -4.66 -16.83 14.99
CA LEU A 351 -5.14 -16.19 16.23
C LEU A 351 -6.13 -17.07 17.01
N THR A 352 -7.03 -17.74 16.28
CA THR A 352 -8.11 -18.54 16.88
C THR A 352 -7.62 -19.93 17.33
N GLN A 353 -6.81 -20.62 16.52
CA GLN A 353 -6.47 -22.03 16.69
C GLN A 353 -5.08 -22.26 17.31
N THR A 354 -4.09 -21.43 16.98
CA THR A 354 -2.66 -21.71 17.25
C THR A 354 -2.03 -20.75 18.26
N ALA A 355 -2.39 -19.47 18.21
CA ALA A 355 -1.79 -18.43 19.04
C ALA A 355 -2.07 -18.67 20.54
N THR A 356 -1.00 -18.67 21.33
CA THR A 356 -1.01 -18.73 22.80
C THR A 356 -0.50 -17.43 23.44
N SER A 357 0.18 -16.58 22.67
CA SER A 357 0.57 -15.23 23.08
C SER A 357 0.65 -14.30 21.88
N ILE A 358 0.45 -13.00 22.12
CA ILE A 358 0.50 -11.90 21.15
C ILE A 358 1.41 -10.81 21.71
N ILE A 359 2.16 -10.12 20.86
CA ILE A 359 2.95 -8.95 21.24
C ILE A 359 2.17 -7.69 20.82
N PRO A 360 1.60 -6.91 21.75
CA PRO A 360 0.86 -5.70 21.41
C PRO A 360 1.75 -4.73 20.62
N ALA A 361 1.21 -4.13 19.56
CA ALA A 361 1.95 -3.27 18.66
C ALA A 361 1.07 -2.18 18.04
N VAL A 362 1.69 -1.04 17.76
CA VAL A 362 1.11 0.14 17.12
C VAL A 362 2.04 0.54 15.97
N TYR A 363 1.49 0.63 14.76
CA TYR A 363 2.22 1.15 13.62
C TYR A 363 2.28 2.67 13.68
N TYR A 364 3.40 3.27 13.26
CA TYR A 364 3.53 4.73 13.20
C TYR A 364 4.26 5.22 11.94
N ASN A 365 3.94 6.44 11.52
CA ASN A 365 4.72 7.25 10.60
C ASN A 365 4.85 8.67 11.17
N VAL A 366 5.95 9.37 10.86
CA VAL A 366 6.04 10.81 11.09
C VAL A 366 6.40 11.48 9.77
N THR A 367 5.58 12.44 9.39
CA THR A 367 5.86 13.38 8.31
C THR A 367 6.16 14.75 8.93
N GLU A 368 7.10 15.50 8.38
CA GLU A 368 7.57 16.78 8.94
C GLU A 368 7.51 17.90 7.91
N THR A 369 6.88 19.02 8.28
CA THR A 369 7.02 20.29 7.56
C THR A 369 7.93 21.25 8.31
N ARG A 370 8.21 22.41 7.73
CA ARG A 370 8.94 23.52 8.38
C ARG A 370 8.37 23.87 9.77
N THR A 371 7.07 23.60 10.00
CA THR A 371 6.32 24.07 11.18
C THR A 371 5.65 22.98 12.01
N HIS A 372 5.39 21.78 11.46
CA HIS A 372 4.61 20.76 12.15
C HIS A 372 5.20 19.35 12.00
N TYR A 373 4.97 18.51 13.01
CA TYR A 373 5.02 17.05 12.86
C TYR A 373 3.60 16.50 12.68
N PHE A 374 3.47 15.54 11.78
CA PHE A 374 2.24 14.80 11.50
C PHE A 374 2.50 13.34 11.87
N VAL A 375 2.02 12.95 13.05
CA VAL A 375 2.27 11.64 13.64
C VAL A 375 1.07 10.74 13.39
N GLN A 376 1.19 9.89 12.38
CA GLN A 376 0.17 8.91 12.04
C GLN A 376 0.37 7.66 12.90
N TYR A 377 -0.70 7.14 13.50
CA TYR A 377 -0.74 5.83 14.14
C TYR A 377 -1.76 4.92 13.45
N GLN A 378 -1.45 3.63 13.35
CA GLN A 378 -2.38 2.61 12.87
C GLN A 378 -2.38 1.40 13.80
N LEU A 379 -3.58 0.96 14.17
CA LEU A 379 -3.85 -0.26 14.91
C LEU A 379 -4.29 -1.36 13.96
N PHE A 380 -3.87 -2.59 14.22
CA PHE A 380 -4.17 -3.76 13.39
C PHE A 380 -4.67 -4.92 14.24
N PHE A 381 -5.77 -5.52 13.81
CA PHE A 381 -6.45 -6.63 14.46
C PHE A 381 -6.58 -7.80 13.47
N PRO A 382 -5.93 -8.96 13.71
CA PRO A 382 -5.95 -10.09 12.78
C PRO A 382 -7.37 -10.64 12.54
N TRP A 383 -8.27 -10.44 13.51
CA TRP A 383 -9.68 -10.81 13.44
C TRP A 383 -10.55 -9.78 14.15
N VAL A 384 -11.61 -9.34 13.49
CA VAL A 384 -12.63 -8.47 14.05
C VAL A 384 -13.95 -9.24 14.10
N ASN A 385 -14.28 -9.73 15.30
CA ASN A 385 -15.41 -10.64 15.47
C ASN A 385 -16.73 -9.88 15.68
N HIS A 386 -17.70 -10.11 14.81
CA HIS A 386 -19.01 -9.47 14.88
C HIS A 386 -20.15 -10.51 14.69
N THR A 387 -21.29 -10.31 15.37
CA THR A 387 -22.44 -11.24 15.35
C THR A 387 -23.21 -11.25 14.02
N THR A 388 -23.23 -10.11 13.34
CA THR A 388 -23.65 -9.95 11.93
C THR A 388 -22.47 -10.28 11.02
N ALA A 389 -22.64 -11.26 10.12
CA ALA A 389 -21.55 -11.83 9.33
C ALA A 389 -20.87 -10.82 8.39
N GLU A 390 -21.64 -9.89 7.83
CA GLU A 390 -21.18 -8.86 6.88
C GLU A 390 -20.23 -7.83 7.50
N ARG A 391 -20.16 -7.79 8.84
CA ARG A 391 -19.25 -6.93 9.63
C ARG A 391 -18.03 -7.67 10.18
N ALA A 392 -18.06 -9.00 10.20
CA ALA A 392 -16.97 -9.82 10.72
C ALA A 392 -15.91 -10.00 9.62
N HIS A 393 -14.66 -9.62 9.91
CA HIS A 393 -13.62 -9.51 8.88
C HIS A 393 -12.22 -9.81 9.43
N SER A 394 -11.35 -10.34 8.56
CA SER A 394 -9.93 -10.52 8.88
C SER A 394 -9.16 -9.22 8.70
N ASN A 395 -8.02 -9.10 9.38
CA ASN A 395 -7.01 -8.07 9.11
C ASN A 395 -7.54 -6.62 9.21
N GLY A 396 -8.46 -6.39 10.15
CA GLY A 396 -9.07 -5.08 10.40
C GLY A 396 -8.06 -4.04 10.88
N THR A 397 -8.31 -2.78 10.53
CA THR A 397 -7.43 -1.66 10.89
C THR A 397 -8.19 -0.39 11.18
N ILE A 398 -7.63 0.41 12.06
CA ILE A 398 -8.04 1.78 12.31
C ILE A 398 -6.82 2.67 12.51
N GLY A 399 -6.99 3.98 12.55
CA GLY A 399 -5.88 4.85 12.87
C GLY A 399 -6.25 6.24 13.34
N TYR A 400 -5.19 6.98 13.62
CA TYR A 400 -5.19 8.29 14.24
C TYR A 400 -4.10 9.15 13.59
N LEU A 401 -4.33 10.44 13.47
CA LEU A 401 -3.34 11.43 13.05
C LEU A 401 -3.24 12.50 14.12
N VAL A 402 -2.07 12.65 14.74
CA VAL A 402 -1.78 13.76 15.66
C VAL A 402 -1.02 14.83 14.89
N THR A 403 -1.53 16.06 14.90
CA THR A 403 -0.81 17.23 14.41
C THR A 403 -0.12 17.91 15.59
N VAL A 404 1.17 18.20 15.44
CA VAL A 404 2.03 18.77 16.49
C VAL A 404 2.71 20.02 15.97
N ASP A 405 2.54 21.14 16.66
CA ASP A 405 3.32 22.36 16.50
C ASP A 405 4.79 22.06 16.85
N LYS A 406 5.74 22.30 15.93
CA LYS A 406 7.19 22.21 16.24
C LYS A 406 7.63 23.37 17.14
N ALA A 407 8.60 23.13 18.03
CA ALA A 407 9.24 24.23 18.76
C ALA A 407 9.92 25.23 17.78
N ARG A 408 9.55 26.52 17.85
CA ARG A 408 10.08 27.60 16.98
C ARG A 408 10.04 28.94 17.71
N GLY A 409 11.21 29.54 17.98
CA GLY A 409 11.27 30.80 18.74
C GLY A 409 10.64 30.64 20.12
N ASP A 410 9.62 31.46 20.43
CA ASP A 410 8.83 31.35 21.68
C ASP A 410 7.74 30.26 21.62
N GLN A 411 7.44 29.68 20.45
CA GLN A 411 6.48 28.59 20.33
C GLN A 411 7.07 27.29 20.90
N ALA A 412 6.44 26.76 21.94
CA ALA A 412 6.78 25.45 22.49
C ALA A 412 6.20 24.32 21.64
N GLU A 413 6.89 23.17 21.59
CA GLU A 413 6.38 21.99 20.89
C GLU A 413 5.16 21.42 21.63
N ARG A 414 4.02 21.29 20.93
CA ARG A 414 2.74 20.89 21.53
C ARG A 414 1.82 20.19 20.51
N PRO A 415 1.00 19.21 20.93
CA PRO A 415 -0.03 18.64 20.06
C PRO A 415 -1.20 19.62 19.94
N ILE A 416 -1.72 19.81 18.72
CA ILE A 416 -2.77 20.81 18.42
C ILE A 416 -4.07 20.22 17.87
N ALA A 417 -4.01 19.05 17.22
CA ALA A 417 -5.18 18.37 16.68
C ALA A 417 -5.01 16.84 16.67
N LEU A 418 -6.12 16.12 16.82
CA LEU A 418 -6.24 14.67 16.69
C LEU A 418 -7.35 14.36 15.69
N HIS A 419 -7.02 13.65 14.61
CA HIS A 419 -8.01 13.06 13.72
C HIS A 419 -8.09 11.56 13.98
N THR A 420 -9.30 10.98 13.98
CA THR A 420 -9.50 9.53 14.02
C THR A 420 -10.02 9.06 12.67
N TYR A 421 -9.73 7.82 12.26
CA TYR A 421 -10.32 7.24 11.06
C TYR A 421 -10.48 5.72 11.15
N HIS A 422 -11.62 5.26 10.67
CA HIS A 422 -11.96 3.84 10.56
C HIS A 422 -12.97 3.61 9.44
N ARG A 423 -13.28 2.33 9.19
CA ARG A 423 -14.23 1.91 8.17
C ARG A 423 -15.22 0.91 8.73
N GLU A 424 -16.51 1.24 8.58
CA GLU A 424 -17.60 0.32 8.84
C GLU A 424 -18.37 0.09 7.52
N LEU A 425 -18.37 -1.16 7.03
CA LEU A 425 -19.06 -1.56 5.81
C LEU A 425 -18.61 -0.76 4.57
N GLY A 426 -19.55 -0.12 3.87
CA GLY A 426 -19.27 0.75 2.72
C GLY A 426 -18.75 2.14 3.09
N SER A 427 -18.80 2.51 4.38
CA SER A 427 -18.55 3.88 4.85
C SER A 427 -17.21 4.00 5.54
N GLU A 428 -16.41 4.95 5.06
CA GLU A 428 -15.27 5.48 5.80
C GLU A 428 -15.77 6.62 6.68
N GLU A 429 -15.20 6.76 7.86
CA GLU A 429 -15.58 7.78 8.84
C GLU A 429 -14.32 8.40 9.40
N ASN A 430 -14.34 9.72 9.60
CA ASN A 430 -13.17 10.47 10.00
C ASN A 430 -13.54 11.70 10.81
N MET A 431 -13.24 11.62 12.11
CA MET A 431 -13.53 12.64 13.11
C MET A 431 -12.30 13.51 13.36
N ALA A 432 -12.50 14.72 13.86
CA ALA A 432 -11.41 15.65 14.17
C ALA A 432 -11.66 16.37 15.50
N PHE A 433 -10.62 16.47 16.32
CA PHE A 433 -10.60 17.16 17.59
C PHE A 433 -9.45 18.15 17.57
N VAL A 434 -9.66 19.35 18.11
CA VAL A 434 -8.63 20.40 18.15
C VAL A 434 -8.49 20.98 19.56
N THR A 435 -7.29 21.47 19.86
CA THR A 435 -7.03 22.15 21.13
C THR A 435 -7.48 23.61 21.06
N THR A 436 -8.14 24.13 22.10
CA THR A 436 -8.51 25.56 22.19
C THR A 436 -7.28 26.46 22.03
N GLU A 437 -6.15 26.03 22.57
CA GLU A 437 -4.87 26.75 22.54
C GLU A 437 -4.22 26.78 21.14
N SER A 438 -4.69 25.95 20.19
CA SER A 438 -4.26 26.02 18.78
C SER A 438 -4.81 27.23 18.05
N ALA A 439 -5.94 27.78 18.51
CA ALA A 439 -6.75 28.76 17.79
C ALA A 439 -7.13 28.35 16.36
N ILE A 440 -7.14 27.05 16.02
CA ILE A 440 -7.60 26.55 14.71
C ILE A 440 -9.02 27.05 14.42
N ILE A 441 -9.91 27.05 15.42
CA ILE A 441 -11.25 27.61 15.35
C ILE A 441 -11.23 29.01 15.97
N GLY A 442 -11.14 30.05 15.15
CA GLY A 442 -10.94 31.44 15.63
C GLY A 442 -12.17 32.07 16.29
N GLY A 443 -13.37 31.60 15.96
CA GLY A 443 -14.65 32.08 16.49
C GLY A 443 -15.30 31.21 17.58
N GLY A 444 -14.67 30.10 17.96
CA GLY A 444 -15.30 29.00 18.71
C GLY A 444 -16.22 28.13 17.82
N LEU A 445 -16.43 26.88 18.25
CA LEU A 445 -17.11 25.86 17.46
C LEU A 445 -18.62 26.16 17.26
N GLY A 446 -19.02 26.42 16.00
CA GLY A 446 -20.40 26.72 15.62
C GLY A 446 -21.26 25.46 15.42
N THR A 447 -22.59 25.57 15.55
CA THR A 447 -23.51 24.43 15.39
C THR A 447 -23.58 23.85 13.98
N ASP A 448 -23.12 24.61 12.99
CA ASP A 448 -23.02 24.20 11.59
C ASP A 448 -21.56 23.94 11.17
N ASP A 449 -20.61 23.95 12.10
CA ASP A 449 -19.23 23.52 11.83
C ASP A 449 -19.13 22.00 11.89
N TRP A 450 -18.44 21.45 10.91
CA TRP A 450 -18.34 20.03 10.60
C TRP A 450 -16.89 19.66 10.26
N SER A 451 -15.99 20.65 10.28
CA SER A 451 -14.55 20.42 10.19
C SER A 451 -14.00 19.79 11.48
N VAL A 452 -14.67 20.00 12.62
CA VAL A 452 -14.26 19.56 13.96
C VAL A 452 -15.48 19.04 14.75
N GLU A 453 -15.31 17.92 15.46
CA GLU A 453 -16.29 17.30 16.35
C GLU A 453 -16.33 17.95 17.74
N ALA A 454 -15.16 18.28 18.29
CA ALA A 454 -15.03 19.07 19.51
C ALA A 454 -13.72 19.86 19.57
N GLU A 455 -13.82 21.05 20.15
CA GLU A 455 -12.71 21.89 20.62
C GLU A 455 -12.57 21.67 22.14
N MET A 456 -11.37 21.34 22.59
CA MET A 456 -11.09 20.92 23.98
C MET A 456 -9.80 21.57 24.47
N ALA A 457 -9.58 21.71 25.79
CA ALA A 457 -8.28 22.17 26.27
C ALA A 457 -7.18 21.13 25.94
N GLN A 458 -5.95 21.58 25.66
CA GLN A 458 -4.83 20.68 25.35
C GLN A 458 -4.60 19.65 26.47
N ALA A 459 -4.80 20.03 27.73
CA ALA A 459 -4.66 19.14 28.87
C ALA A 459 -5.71 18.00 28.92
N ASP A 460 -6.88 18.19 28.31
CA ASP A 460 -7.98 17.22 28.27
C ASP A 460 -7.90 16.32 27.03
N LEU A 461 -7.54 16.88 25.86
CA LEU A 461 -7.37 16.11 24.61
C LEU A 461 -6.03 15.37 24.56
N PHE A 462 -4.98 15.95 25.17
CA PHE A 462 -3.62 15.42 25.19
C PHE A 462 -3.01 15.39 26.61
N PRO A 463 -3.61 14.65 27.58
CA PRO A 463 -3.03 14.48 28.91
C PRO A 463 -1.58 13.99 28.84
N SER A 464 -0.65 14.81 29.37
CA SER A 464 0.80 14.56 29.33
C SER A 464 1.37 14.35 27.91
N ASP A 465 0.91 15.16 26.94
CA ASP A 465 1.25 15.08 25.51
C ASP A 465 0.83 13.77 24.81
N ARG A 466 -0.06 12.96 25.41
CA ARG A 466 -0.62 11.73 24.83
C ARG A 466 -2.12 11.82 24.73
N PHE A 467 -2.71 11.13 23.75
CA PHE A 467 -4.17 10.98 23.67
C PHE A 467 -4.63 9.61 24.17
N GLU A 468 -5.87 9.55 24.64
CA GLU A 468 -6.52 8.34 25.11
C GLU A 468 -7.43 7.79 24.01
N ALA A 469 -6.93 6.81 23.25
CA ALA A 469 -7.65 6.15 22.18
C ALA A 469 -8.67 5.15 22.76
N TYR A 470 -9.89 5.17 22.23
CA TYR A 470 -10.93 4.19 22.56
C TYR A 470 -11.28 3.35 21.32
N VAL A 471 -11.21 2.02 21.44
CA VAL A 471 -11.57 1.07 20.39
C VAL A 471 -12.86 0.36 20.78
N THR A 472 -13.91 0.57 19.98
CA THR A 472 -15.23 -0.02 20.27
C THR A 472 -15.22 -1.54 20.09
N ALA A 473 -15.99 -2.24 20.93
CA ALA A 473 -16.18 -3.67 20.80
C ALA A 473 -16.92 -4.03 19.50
N LYS A 474 -16.60 -5.20 18.95
CA LYS A 474 -17.07 -5.76 17.66
C LYS A 474 -16.73 -4.97 16.40
N ASP A 475 -17.06 -3.70 16.33
CA ASP A 475 -16.95 -2.90 15.09
C ASP A 475 -15.57 -2.24 14.92
N HIS A 476 -14.77 -2.21 15.99
CA HIS A 476 -13.42 -1.61 16.02
C HIS A 476 -13.40 -0.22 15.41
N ARG A 477 -14.19 0.70 15.96
CA ARG A 477 -14.18 2.12 15.57
C ARG A 477 -13.07 2.85 16.33
N ALA A 478 -12.45 3.85 15.69
CA ALA A 478 -11.45 4.73 16.30
C ALA A 478 -12.12 5.94 16.96
N CYS A 479 -12.27 5.85 18.27
CA CYS A 479 -12.92 6.87 19.09
C CYS A 479 -11.91 7.52 20.04
N LEU A 480 -12.31 8.65 20.63
CA LEU A 480 -11.60 9.27 21.75
C LEU A 480 -12.20 8.77 23.07
N TRP A 481 -11.36 8.45 24.05
CA TRP A 481 -11.83 8.06 25.38
C TRP A 481 -12.54 9.24 26.08
N GLY A 482 -13.56 8.94 26.88
CA GLY A 482 -14.47 9.93 27.45
C GLY A 482 -15.42 10.65 26.48
N TYR A 483 -15.23 10.56 25.15
CA TYR A 483 -16.08 11.23 24.17
C TYR A 483 -17.26 10.36 23.73
N ASP A 484 -18.44 10.57 24.34
CA ASP A 484 -19.70 9.94 23.96
C ASP A 484 -20.53 10.86 23.05
N GLN A 485 -20.75 10.44 21.80
CA GLN A 485 -21.68 11.13 20.89
C GLN A 485 -23.13 10.79 21.25
N GLY A 486 -23.69 11.50 22.21
CA GLY A 486 -25.09 11.32 22.63
C GLY A 486 -26.09 11.44 21.46
N GLY A 487 -27.07 10.54 21.39
CA GLY A 487 -28.09 10.54 20.35
C GLY A 487 -28.84 9.22 20.24
N THR A 488 -29.66 9.06 19.19
CA THR A 488 -30.40 7.81 18.93
C THR A 488 -29.52 6.73 18.28
N PHE A 489 -28.45 7.14 17.61
CA PHE A 489 -27.46 6.27 16.97
C PHE A 489 -26.05 6.82 17.26
N PRO A 490 -25.56 6.69 18.51
CA PRO A 490 -24.21 7.12 18.87
C PRO A 490 -23.17 6.38 18.02
N VAL A 491 -22.21 7.13 17.49
CA VAL A 491 -21.15 6.62 16.61
C VAL A 491 -19.99 6.03 17.42
N CYS A 492 -19.70 6.65 18.56
CA CYS A 492 -18.71 6.24 19.55
C CYS A 492 -19.35 6.04 20.94
N PRO A 493 -20.29 5.09 21.11
CA PRO A 493 -20.90 4.83 22.41
C PRO A 493 -19.91 4.16 23.38
N PHE A 494 -20.06 4.44 24.67
CA PHE A 494 -19.56 3.56 25.73
C PHE A 494 -20.57 2.41 25.94
N PRO A 495 -20.25 1.16 25.53
CA PRO A 495 -21.11 0.02 25.80
C PRO A 495 -20.95 -0.42 27.25
N ALA A 496 -21.96 -1.13 27.76
CA ALA A 496 -21.93 -1.71 29.11
C ALA A 496 -20.72 -2.64 29.38
N ALA A 497 -20.02 -3.11 28.34
CA ALA A 497 -18.73 -3.78 28.47
C ALA A 497 -17.68 -2.94 29.21
N VAL A 498 -17.59 -1.64 28.89
CA VAL A 498 -16.67 -0.69 29.52
C VAL A 498 -17.09 -0.43 30.96
N ASP A 499 -18.40 -0.24 31.21
CA ASP A 499 -18.94 -0.06 32.58
C ASP A 499 -18.68 -1.27 33.50
N ASN A 500 -18.72 -2.48 32.93
CA ASN A 500 -18.45 -3.74 33.64
C ASN A 500 -16.95 -4.02 33.83
N GLY A 501 -16.06 -3.23 33.22
CA GLY A 501 -14.61 -3.40 33.27
C GLY A 501 -14.02 -4.37 32.24
N ASP A 502 -14.79 -4.88 31.28
CA ASP A 502 -14.34 -5.74 30.17
C ASP A 502 -13.63 -4.92 29.09
N THR A 503 -12.48 -4.37 29.48
CA THR A 503 -11.60 -3.49 28.70
C THR A 503 -10.14 -3.88 28.91
N LEU A 504 -9.39 -3.96 27.81
CA LEU A 504 -7.93 -4.12 27.81
C LEU A 504 -7.26 -2.77 27.59
N ILE A 505 -6.19 -2.50 28.34
CA ILE A 505 -5.47 -1.22 28.31
C ILE A 505 -4.04 -1.46 27.80
N PHE A 506 -3.63 -0.73 26.78
CA PHE A 506 -2.28 -0.80 26.20
C PHE A 506 -1.62 0.58 26.19
N ALA A 507 -0.35 0.68 26.56
CA ALA A 507 0.38 1.94 26.63
C ALA A 507 1.83 1.81 26.11
N TYR A 508 2.42 2.91 25.63
CA TYR A 508 3.83 2.92 25.25
C TYR A 508 4.74 2.98 26.49
N GLN A 509 5.27 1.83 26.89
CA GLN A 509 6.15 1.69 28.05
C GLN A 509 7.63 1.69 27.63
N GLY A 510 8.07 2.76 26.96
CA GLY A 510 9.46 2.92 26.49
C GLY A 510 9.90 1.92 25.42
N GLY A 511 8.96 1.21 24.79
CA GLY A 511 9.24 0.17 23.80
C GLY A 511 9.55 -1.20 24.40
N ALA A 512 9.18 -1.44 25.67
CA ALA A 512 9.13 -2.78 26.27
C ALA A 512 7.71 -3.36 26.14
N PRO A 513 7.37 -4.08 25.06
CA PRO A 513 6.05 -4.67 24.93
C PRO A 513 5.86 -5.82 25.93
N THR A 514 4.68 -5.88 26.55
CA THR A 514 4.31 -6.98 27.46
C THR A 514 3.52 -8.02 26.68
N PRO A 515 3.93 -9.30 26.63
CA PRO A 515 3.17 -10.33 25.94
C PRO A 515 1.76 -10.46 26.53
N PHE A 516 0.74 -10.37 25.68
CA PHE A 516 -0.62 -10.75 26.03
C PHE A 516 -0.73 -12.27 25.90
N VAL A 517 -1.09 -12.97 26.98
CA VAL A 517 -1.04 -14.43 27.06
C VAL A 517 -2.46 -15.01 27.12
N LYS A 518 -2.70 -16.10 26.40
CA LYS A 518 -3.93 -16.88 26.43
C LYS A 518 -3.89 -17.80 27.65
N GLY A 519 -4.84 -17.63 28.58
CA GLY A 519 -5.03 -18.53 29.71
C GLY A 519 -5.88 -19.75 29.34
N ASP A 520 -6.07 -20.65 30.31
CA ASP A 520 -6.92 -21.85 30.15
C ASP A 520 -8.40 -21.49 29.84
N GLY A 521 -8.86 -20.33 30.31
CA GLY A 521 -10.19 -19.77 30.00
C GLY A 521 -10.30 -19.10 28.62
N GLY A 522 -9.20 -19.03 27.86
CA GLY A 522 -9.10 -18.30 26.60
C GLY A 522 -8.30 -17.00 26.73
N TRP A 523 -8.58 -16.04 25.84
CA TRP A 523 -7.94 -14.73 25.89
C TRP A 523 -8.57 -13.86 27.00
N PRO A 524 -7.76 -13.18 27.85
CA PRO A 524 -8.25 -12.27 28.89
C PRO A 524 -9.19 -11.19 28.34
N LYS A 525 -10.22 -10.84 29.10
CA LYS A 525 -11.22 -9.81 28.73
C LYS A 525 -11.00 -8.45 29.39
N ASN A 526 -10.24 -8.43 30.47
CA ASN A 526 -10.01 -7.28 31.32
C ASN A 526 -8.63 -7.40 31.97
N MET A 527 -8.16 -6.31 32.55
CA MET A 527 -6.82 -6.26 33.16
C MET A 527 -6.66 -7.18 34.38
N ALA A 528 -7.75 -7.56 35.05
CA ALA A 528 -7.71 -8.53 36.16
C ALA A 528 -7.54 -9.99 35.71
N GLU A 529 -7.95 -10.32 34.48
CA GLU A 529 -7.67 -11.62 33.85
C GLU A 529 -6.26 -11.70 33.24
N VAL A 530 -5.55 -10.57 33.08
CA VAL A 530 -4.19 -10.51 32.53
C VAL A 530 -3.14 -10.95 33.56
N ALA A 531 -3.22 -10.46 34.81
CA ALA A 531 -2.37 -10.87 35.93
C ALA A 531 -2.99 -10.47 37.28
N ASP A 532 -2.47 -11.05 38.38
CA ASP A 532 -2.76 -10.64 39.75
C ASP A 532 -1.45 -10.21 40.46
N PRO A 533 -1.31 -8.94 40.90
CA PRO A 533 -2.27 -7.84 40.72
C PRO A 533 -2.42 -7.41 39.25
N ALA A 534 -3.59 -6.88 38.92
CA ALA A 534 -3.87 -6.33 37.59
C ALA A 534 -2.88 -5.19 37.25
N PRO A 535 -2.21 -5.20 36.10
CA PRO A 535 -1.37 -4.10 35.67
C PRO A 535 -2.23 -2.96 35.10
N ASP A 536 -1.80 -1.71 35.28
CA ASP A 536 -2.53 -0.53 34.77
C ASP A 536 -2.66 -0.55 33.23
N ALA A 537 -1.63 -1.04 32.54
CA ALA A 537 -1.60 -1.23 31.09
C ALA A 537 -0.55 -2.27 30.68
N LEU A 538 -0.78 -2.94 29.54
CA LEU A 538 0.23 -3.74 28.84
C LEU A 538 1.09 -2.84 27.95
N GLY A 539 2.41 -3.06 27.96
CA GLY A 539 3.32 -2.37 27.05
C GLY A 539 3.07 -2.79 25.59
N TYR A 540 3.14 -1.84 24.65
CA TYR A 540 3.17 -2.14 23.20
C TYR A 540 4.47 -1.70 22.51
N ALA A 541 4.75 -2.31 21.36
CA ALA A 541 5.84 -1.93 20.46
C ALA A 541 5.40 -0.86 19.46
N LEU A 542 6.23 0.16 19.23
CA LEU A 542 6.06 1.10 18.10
C LEU A 542 6.79 0.57 16.86
N ILE A 543 6.06 0.37 15.77
CA ILE A 543 6.53 -0.25 14.53
C ILE A 543 6.55 0.80 13.39
N PRO A 544 7.69 1.13 12.76
CA PRO A 544 7.73 2.17 11.74
C PRO A 544 7.14 1.66 10.41
N ILE A 545 6.11 2.34 9.90
CA ILE A 545 5.45 1.99 8.62
C ILE A 545 6.45 2.02 7.46
N LEU A 546 7.26 3.08 7.38
CA LEU A 546 8.24 3.29 6.31
C LEU A 546 9.27 2.15 6.20
N THR A 547 9.56 1.44 7.30
CA THR A 547 10.55 0.35 7.31
C THR A 547 9.93 -1.05 7.32
N THR A 548 8.60 -1.16 7.39
CA THR A 548 7.91 -2.45 7.54
C THR A 548 6.90 -2.72 6.43
N SER A 549 5.77 -2.02 6.39
CA SER A 549 4.73 -2.24 5.37
C SER A 549 4.97 -1.44 4.09
N TRP A 550 5.52 -0.23 4.16
CA TRP A 550 5.80 0.59 2.98
C TRP A 550 6.74 -0.06 1.95
N PRO A 551 7.87 -0.70 2.34
CA PRO A 551 8.75 -1.35 1.38
C PRO A 551 8.13 -2.64 0.79
N ARG A 552 7.06 -3.16 1.42
CA ARG A 552 6.33 -4.36 1.00
C ARG A 552 5.12 -4.05 0.10
N ARG A 553 4.88 -2.78 -0.28
CA ARG A 553 3.69 -2.34 -1.06
C ARG A 553 3.45 -3.07 -2.39
N PHE A 554 4.46 -3.78 -2.92
CA PHE A 554 4.35 -4.63 -4.10
C PHE A 554 3.70 -6.02 -3.84
N ARG A 555 3.67 -6.49 -2.58
CA ARG A 555 3.25 -7.84 -2.17
C ARG A 555 1.73 -8.04 -2.23
N ARG A 556 1.25 -8.45 -3.40
CA ARG A 556 -0.17 -8.58 -3.73
C ARG A 556 -0.49 -10.01 -4.18
N GLY A 557 -1.69 -10.48 -3.86
CA GLY A 557 -2.19 -11.79 -4.30
C GLY A 557 -2.33 -12.82 -3.18
N ALA A 558 -2.50 -14.09 -3.55
CA ALA A 558 -2.67 -15.19 -2.60
C ALA A 558 -1.40 -15.47 -1.81
N GLY A 559 -1.51 -15.61 -0.49
CA GLY A 559 -0.35 -15.79 0.39
C GLY A 559 0.40 -14.50 0.76
N GLU A 560 -0.06 -13.33 0.29
CA GLU A 560 0.63 -12.04 0.48
C GLU A 560 -0.21 -11.05 1.32
N MET A 561 0.36 -9.87 1.61
CA MET A 561 -0.26 -8.86 2.49
C MET A 561 -1.50 -8.18 1.90
N PHE A 562 -1.43 -7.85 0.62
CA PHE A 562 -2.37 -6.93 -0.03
C PHE A 562 -3.26 -7.63 -1.06
N ASP A 563 -4.45 -7.08 -1.25
CA ASP A 563 -5.33 -7.55 -2.32
C ASP A 563 -4.75 -7.18 -3.71
N GLU A 564 -4.95 -8.08 -4.67
CA GLU A 564 -4.39 -8.00 -6.03
C GLU A 564 -5.10 -6.97 -6.91
N PHE A 565 -6.42 -6.85 -6.75
CA PHE A 565 -7.28 -6.08 -7.65
C PHE A 565 -7.68 -4.72 -7.07
N ALA A 566 -7.58 -4.54 -5.76
CA ALA A 566 -7.94 -3.31 -5.07
C ALA A 566 -6.85 -2.23 -5.10
N ASN A 567 -6.49 -1.73 -6.29
CA ASN A 567 -5.49 -0.66 -6.46
C ASN A 567 -6.14 0.73 -6.67
N PHE A 568 -5.38 1.80 -6.48
CA PHE A 568 -5.74 3.19 -6.82
C PHE A 568 -4.47 3.99 -7.19
N SER A 569 -4.63 5.06 -7.96
CA SER A 569 -3.61 6.11 -8.11
C SER A 569 -3.91 7.22 -7.10
N TYR A 570 -2.88 7.77 -6.45
CA TYR A 570 -3.06 8.98 -5.64
C TYR A 570 -3.12 10.21 -6.55
N GLU A 571 -4.26 10.91 -6.50
CA GLU A 571 -4.53 12.11 -7.29
C GLU A 571 -4.72 13.28 -6.31
N PRO A 572 -3.70 14.12 -6.07
CA PRO A 572 -3.81 15.26 -5.16
C PRO A 572 -4.81 16.32 -5.67
N ASP A 573 -5.14 17.28 -4.81
CA ASP A 573 -6.03 18.40 -5.18
C ASP A 573 -5.36 19.38 -6.16
N GLU A 574 -6.15 20.18 -6.88
CA GLU A 574 -5.67 21.02 -7.98
C GLU A 574 -4.55 21.98 -7.53
N GLY A 575 -3.37 21.86 -8.16
CA GLY A 575 -2.18 22.65 -7.84
C GLY A 575 -1.24 22.02 -6.81
N ARG A 576 -1.60 20.88 -6.21
CA ARG A 576 -0.70 20.05 -5.39
C ARG A 576 -0.06 18.95 -6.25
N ALA A 577 1.19 18.61 -5.93
CA ALA A 577 1.98 17.59 -6.64
C ALA A 577 2.64 16.56 -5.71
N VAL A 578 2.39 16.63 -4.40
CA VAL A 578 3.03 15.76 -3.40
C VAL A 578 2.50 14.34 -3.57
N GLY A 579 3.35 13.43 -4.05
CA GLY A 579 2.97 12.04 -4.30
C GLY A 579 2.02 11.83 -5.48
N ASP A 580 1.94 12.78 -6.41
CA ASP A 580 1.12 12.67 -7.62
C ASP A 580 1.43 11.37 -8.40
N GLY A 581 0.38 10.67 -8.84
CA GLY A 581 0.48 9.43 -9.62
C GLY A 581 0.94 8.18 -8.86
N LEU A 582 1.17 8.21 -7.53
CA LEU A 582 1.64 7.03 -6.78
C LEU A 582 0.62 5.87 -6.87
N GLY A 583 1.02 4.78 -7.54
CA GLY A 583 0.21 3.58 -7.74
C GLY A 583 0.19 2.66 -6.52
N LEU A 584 -0.90 2.65 -5.75
CA LEU A 584 -0.95 2.01 -4.43
C LEU A 584 -2.11 1.03 -4.28
N THR A 585 -1.93 0.04 -3.40
CA THR A 585 -3.01 -0.83 -2.95
C THR A 585 -3.90 -0.14 -1.91
N SER A 586 -5.21 -0.34 -2.03
CA SER A 586 -6.25 0.26 -1.20
C SER A 586 -6.78 -0.67 -0.09
N LYS A 587 -6.38 -1.95 -0.06
CA LYS A 587 -6.89 -2.94 0.88
C LYS A 587 -5.81 -3.91 1.36
N LEU A 588 -5.87 -4.23 2.64
CA LEU A 588 -5.28 -5.47 3.16
C LEU A 588 -6.11 -6.65 2.66
N ARG A 589 -5.48 -7.81 2.53
CA ARG A 589 -6.15 -9.03 2.10
C ARG A 589 -7.14 -9.51 3.17
N ASP A 590 -8.35 -9.92 2.80
CA ASP A 590 -9.37 -10.42 3.72
C ASP A 590 -9.70 -11.88 3.40
N SER A 591 -9.50 -12.76 4.37
CA SER A 591 -9.67 -14.21 4.23
C SER A 591 -11.08 -14.73 4.51
N VAL A 592 -12.00 -13.86 4.91
CA VAL A 592 -13.39 -14.25 5.22
C VAL A 592 -14.27 -14.11 3.99
N ASP A 593 -14.15 -13.00 3.26
CA ASP A 593 -14.74 -12.83 1.93
C ASP A 593 -13.89 -11.85 1.09
N ALA A 594 -12.99 -12.39 0.29
CA ALA A 594 -12.14 -11.64 -0.64
C ALA A 594 -12.95 -10.83 -1.69
N ASN A 595 -14.24 -11.14 -1.90
CA ASN A 595 -15.11 -10.39 -2.80
C ASN A 595 -15.97 -9.35 -2.07
N ASN A 596 -15.89 -9.23 -0.74
CA ASN A 596 -16.69 -8.28 0.00
C ASN A 596 -16.24 -6.84 -0.30
N SER A 597 -17.13 -6.06 -0.91
CA SER A 597 -16.91 -4.62 -1.14
C SER A 597 -16.67 -3.84 0.17
N SER A 598 -17.14 -4.39 1.29
CA SER A 598 -17.02 -3.87 2.65
C SER A 598 -15.64 -4.02 3.30
N ALA A 599 -14.70 -4.78 2.69
CA ALA A 599 -13.39 -5.11 3.28
C ALA A 599 -12.76 -3.94 4.06
N HIS A 600 -12.62 -4.16 5.37
CA HIS A 600 -12.37 -3.12 6.37
C HIS A 600 -10.87 -2.86 6.59
N GLY A 601 -10.02 -3.88 6.38
CA GLY A 601 -8.57 -3.76 6.48
C GLY A 601 -7.98 -2.85 5.39
N ARG A 602 -7.32 -1.77 5.80
CA ARG A 602 -6.69 -0.78 4.92
C ARG A 602 -5.29 -0.43 5.42
N PRO A 603 -4.27 -0.40 4.54
CA PRO A 603 -2.99 0.21 4.92
C PRO A 603 -3.13 1.70 5.19
N SER A 604 -2.16 2.26 5.90
CA SER A 604 -2.15 3.66 6.35
C SER A 604 -2.35 4.70 5.23
N TRP A 605 -1.98 4.37 3.99
CA TRP A 605 -2.13 5.24 2.81
C TRP A 605 -3.42 5.02 2.00
N ALA A 606 -4.35 4.17 2.46
CA ALA A 606 -5.54 3.80 1.67
C ALA A 606 -6.87 4.42 2.13
N TRP A 607 -6.82 5.28 3.15
CA TRP A 607 -7.96 5.94 3.76
C TRP A 607 -8.42 7.13 2.91
N GLY A 608 -9.71 7.23 2.66
CA GLY A 608 -10.34 8.41 2.06
C GLY A 608 -11.70 8.68 2.69
N TRP A 609 -12.43 9.65 2.18
CA TRP A 609 -13.78 9.93 2.64
C TRP A 609 -14.65 10.55 1.56
N ASN A 610 -15.89 10.09 1.46
CA ASN A 610 -16.93 10.65 0.61
C ASN A 610 -18.29 10.43 1.31
N PRO A 611 -18.89 11.47 1.93
CA PRO A 611 -20.12 11.32 2.71
C PRO A 611 -21.29 10.92 1.80
N ALA A 612 -22.06 9.93 2.23
CA ALA A 612 -23.12 9.33 1.41
C ALA A 612 -24.34 10.24 1.15
N ASN A 613 -24.43 11.42 1.78
CA ASN A 613 -25.60 12.32 1.73
C ASN A 613 -25.21 13.73 1.28
N SER A 614 -25.17 13.98 -0.03
CA SER A 614 -25.01 15.31 -0.63
C SER A 614 -26.28 16.19 -0.56
N SER A 615 -27.20 15.90 0.37
CA SER A 615 -28.55 16.49 0.43
C SER A 615 -28.67 17.72 1.34
N ALA A 616 -27.63 18.56 1.35
CA ALA A 616 -27.61 19.95 1.81
C ALA A 616 -26.51 20.69 1.03
N GLY A 617 -26.58 22.03 0.94
CA GLY A 617 -25.60 22.83 0.18
C GLY A 617 -24.24 22.98 0.85
N GLN A 618 -23.60 21.87 1.23
CA GLN A 618 -22.38 21.78 2.03
C GLN A 618 -21.16 21.53 1.13
N SER A 619 -20.77 22.52 0.32
CA SER A 619 -19.74 22.36 -0.72
C SER A 619 -18.31 22.76 -0.32
N GLY A 620 -18.02 22.88 0.98
CA GLY A 620 -16.69 23.29 1.47
C GLY A 620 -15.65 22.17 1.41
N PHE A 621 -15.86 21.08 2.17
CA PHE A 621 -14.88 20.03 2.41
C PHE A 621 -15.47 18.60 2.24
N ALA A 622 -16.35 18.40 1.25
CA ALA A 622 -17.18 17.18 1.15
C ALA A 622 -16.45 15.93 0.64
N ARG A 623 -15.11 15.88 0.71
CA ARG A 623 -14.28 14.79 0.17
C ARG A 623 -12.89 14.86 0.78
N ILE A 624 -12.41 13.74 1.31
CA ILE A 624 -10.98 13.52 1.57
C ILE A 624 -10.45 12.63 0.44
N VAL A 625 -9.43 13.10 -0.29
CA VAL A 625 -8.76 12.31 -1.32
C VAL A 625 -8.25 11.02 -0.68
N ARG A 626 -8.49 9.88 -1.33
CA ARG A 626 -7.96 8.60 -0.82
C ARG A 626 -6.43 8.67 -0.78
N GLY A 627 -5.86 8.53 0.41
CA GLY A 627 -4.43 8.56 0.69
C GLY A 627 -3.93 9.88 1.29
N GLN A 628 -4.71 10.97 1.22
CA GLN A 628 -4.29 12.31 1.63
C GLN A 628 -3.83 12.37 3.08
N ILE A 629 -4.54 11.69 3.99
CA ILE A 629 -4.24 11.61 5.44
C ILE A 629 -2.82 11.07 5.72
N ALA A 630 -2.21 10.31 4.81
CA ALA A 630 -0.87 9.77 4.97
C ALA A 630 0.16 10.39 4.01
N ILE A 631 -0.22 10.53 2.74
CA ILE A 631 0.67 10.98 1.65
C ILE A 631 0.86 12.50 1.70
N ASP A 632 -0.19 13.28 2.03
CA ASP A 632 -0.10 14.73 2.20
C ASP A 632 -0.88 15.20 3.46
N PRO A 633 -0.43 14.79 4.67
CA PRO A 633 -1.13 15.08 5.91
C PRO A 633 -1.18 16.58 6.23
N ALA A 634 -0.18 17.35 5.82
CA ALA A 634 -0.18 18.80 6.01
C ALA A 634 -1.24 19.48 5.15
N TRP A 635 -1.39 19.09 3.88
CA TRP A 635 -2.47 19.61 3.04
C TRP A 635 -3.84 19.15 3.54
N TYR A 636 -3.99 17.90 3.98
CA TYR A 636 -5.22 17.40 4.60
C TYR A 636 -5.67 18.26 5.80
N VAL A 637 -4.75 18.54 6.73
CA VAL A 637 -5.04 19.35 7.94
C VAL A 637 -5.30 20.82 7.57
N TRP A 638 -4.51 21.38 6.64
CA TRP A 638 -4.71 22.74 6.13
C TRP A 638 -6.07 22.89 5.46
N GLU A 639 -6.36 22.12 4.40
CA GLU A 639 -7.59 22.24 3.61
C GLU A 639 -8.83 22.04 4.50
N ARG A 640 -8.80 21.05 5.42
CA ARG A 640 -9.90 20.77 6.37
C ARG A 640 -10.23 21.94 7.28
N HIS A 641 -9.19 22.61 7.79
CA HIS A 641 -9.31 23.64 8.81
C HIS A 641 -9.02 25.06 8.27
N HIS A 642 -9.01 25.22 6.95
CA HIS A 642 -8.93 26.53 6.27
C HIS A 642 -10.17 26.78 5.40
N SER A 643 -10.70 25.75 4.72
CA SER A 643 -11.86 25.87 3.82
C SER A 643 -13.24 25.65 4.48
N SER A 644 -13.28 25.58 5.82
CA SER A 644 -14.55 25.45 6.56
C SER A 644 -15.44 26.70 6.42
N SER A 645 -16.70 26.60 6.86
CA SER A 645 -17.65 27.71 6.87
C SER A 645 -17.54 28.68 8.06
N THR A 646 -16.51 28.52 8.91
CA THR A 646 -16.24 29.33 10.10
C THR A 646 -14.96 30.17 9.93
N ASP A 647 -14.80 31.23 10.74
CA ASP A 647 -13.57 32.02 10.77
C ASP A 647 -12.42 31.19 11.36
N ASN A 648 -11.70 30.47 10.50
CA ASN A 648 -10.55 29.65 10.87
C ASN A 648 -9.33 30.51 11.22
N GLY A 649 -8.57 30.09 12.24
CA GLY A 649 -7.35 30.78 12.68
C GLY A 649 -6.06 30.24 12.05
N LEU A 650 -6.12 29.20 11.21
CA LEU A 650 -4.95 28.75 10.44
C LEU A 650 -4.57 29.79 9.37
N VAL A 651 -3.44 30.47 9.63
CA VAL A 651 -2.81 31.40 8.69
C VAL A 651 -1.68 30.73 7.92
N GLU A 652 -1.50 31.13 6.66
CA GLU A 652 -0.45 30.62 5.77
C GLU A 652 0.94 30.91 6.35
N TYR A 653 1.89 30.02 6.07
CA TYR A 653 3.27 30.20 6.51
C TYR A 653 3.95 31.38 5.82
N VAL A 654 4.54 32.27 6.62
CA VAL A 654 5.31 33.43 6.14
C VAL A 654 6.79 33.23 6.46
N GLU A 655 7.56 32.90 5.42
CA GLU A 655 8.98 32.50 5.51
C GLU A 655 9.85 33.52 6.26
N GLU A 656 9.65 34.83 6.03
CA GLU A 656 10.43 35.89 6.69
C GLU A 656 10.20 35.99 8.20
N THR A 657 9.14 35.36 8.72
CA THR A 657 8.77 35.42 10.15
C THR A 657 8.81 34.06 10.84
N GLY A 658 8.76 32.95 10.08
CA GLY A 658 8.63 31.59 10.62
C GLY A 658 7.26 31.27 11.24
N VAL A 659 6.28 32.18 11.10
CA VAL A 659 4.92 32.09 11.67
C VAL A 659 3.97 31.49 10.64
N GLY A 660 2.94 30.78 11.13
CA GLY A 660 1.87 30.19 10.32
C GLY A 660 2.03 28.68 10.11
N PHE A 661 1.13 28.11 9.32
CA PHE A 661 1.06 26.69 9.01
C PHE A 661 1.71 26.42 7.65
N SER A 662 2.83 25.70 7.65
CA SER A 662 3.54 25.32 6.42
C SER A 662 3.13 23.93 5.98
N THR A 663 2.82 23.83 4.69
CA THR A 663 2.62 22.57 3.95
C THR A 663 3.89 22.10 3.23
N ASP A 664 5.02 22.77 3.43
CA ASP A 664 6.28 22.45 2.75
C ASP A 664 7.03 21.38 3.56
N TYR A 665 7.25 20.22 2.94
CA TYR A 665 7.84 19.08 3.62
C TYR A 665 9.36 19.20 3.78
N CYS A 666 9.79 19.12 5.03
CA CYS A 666 11.17 18.80 5.39
C CYS A 666 11.43 17.30 5.22
N PHE A 667 10.44 16.46 5.56
CA PHE A 667 10.51 15.03 5.35
C PHE A 667 9.11 14.46 5.09
N ASN A 668 8.97 13.70 4.02
CA ASN A 668 7.78 12.91 3.71
C ASN A 668 8.20 11.62 3.00
N GLY A 669 8.35 10.55 3.77
CA GLY A 669 8.84 9.26 3.28
C GLY A 669 7.90 8.52 2.32
N PHE A 670 6.61 8.90 2.27
CA PHE A 670 5.65 8.36 1.29
C PHE A 670 5.76 9.06 -0.07
N ALA A 671 6.11 10.35 -0.09
CA ALA A 671 6.24 11.17 -1.29
C ALA A 671 7.69 11.31 -1.80
N ASN A 672 8.64 10.54 -1.27
CA ASN A 672 10.08 10.62 -1.58
C ASN A 672 10.71 12.00 -1.34
N ILE A 673 10.32 12.69 -0.25
CA ILE A 673 10.87 14.00 0.11
C ILE A 673 11.76 13.87 1.35
N ASP A 674 13.03 14.30 1.25
CA ASP A 674 13.93 14.49 2.39
C ASP A 674 14.79 15.77 2.19
N ASN A 675 14.23 16.91 2.59
CA ASN A 675 14.84 18.23 2.48
C ASN A 675 15.63 18.64 3.73
N ARG A 676 15.72 17.80 4.76
CA ARG A 676 16.38 18.15 6.05
C ARG A 676 17.83 18.58 5.90
N ALA A 677 18.53 18.04 4.91
CA ALA A 677 19.92 18.39 4.62
C ALA A 677 20.07 19.59 3.65
N THR A 678 19.01 19.99 2.94
CA THR A 678 19.07 20.90 1.78
C THR A 678 18.28 22.20 1.97
N ASP A 679 17.16 22.18 2.71
CA ASP A 679 16.39 23.37 3.09
C ASP A 679 16.87 23.88 4.46
N THR A 680 17.38 25.11 4.49
CA THR A 680 17.84 25.77 5.72
C THR A 680 16.72 26.11 6.70
N LEU A 681 15.44 26.08 6.29
CA LEU A 681 14.28 26.29 7.14
C LEU A 681 13.82 25.00 7.84
N CYS A 682 14.41 23.87 7.47
CA CYS A 682 14.23 22.58 8.11
C CYS A 682 15.30 22.26 9.17
N GLN A 683 16.34 23.11 9.28
CA GLN A 683 17.49 22.98 10.19
C GLN A 683 17.36 23.92 11.40
#